data_AF-A0A452ESV6-F1
#
_entry.id   AF-A0A452ESV6-F1
#
_cell.length_a   1.000
_cell.length_b   1.000
_cell.length_c   1.000
_cell.angle_alpha   90.00
_cell.angle_beta   90.00
_cell.angle_gamma   90.00
#
_symmetry.space_group_name_H-M   'P 1'
#
loop_
_entity.id
_entity.type
_entity.pdbx_description
1 polymer ?
#
loop_
_entity_poly.entity_id
_entity_poly.type
_entity_poly.pdbx_seq_one_letter_code
_entity_poly.pdbx_strand_id
1 'polypeptide(L)'
;GKLCTMAKANSSRTYDHLLEVPVTREQLNHYRNVAEAARSELAATLVKFESAQSELRELRSKMLSKEASCQELKAEMESYKENNARKSSLLISLRDRVQELEEESAALSTSKIRTEITAQSAIKENQELKKKVVELDEKLQKCLKENEENKNQVSQNCRKHEEFLAQLRDCLDPEKNEKASDEDLILKLGELCKENASVKGQIVALEETINVHEMEAKASRETIMRLASEVNREQKKAASYIEEKGQLSQDLLGAVEAKEALEREVKVFQERLLAGQRVWDASKQELSVLKKSSSELEKSLKASLEATAASQTELSSFREKIAALLRGSWGTLRPSEDAILERIREMGSQEESGKQMVSQLEAQISKLVEQLGNESQFHQKALQRAQKAENKLETLQGQLTHLEEELVSGGVLRDDLNFEKQKYLKFLDQLSEKMKLDQMAAELGFDMRLDVVLARTEQLVRLESNAVIENKTIAHNLQRKLKTQKERLESKELHMNLLRQKIAHLEQEKQVRSAVMVERDEANVTIRKLQKKVERLQKELSVCQELNTELKAKLADTNELKIKTLEQTKAIEDLNKSRDKLEKMKEKAEKKLLSVKSELETTEHEAKENKERARNMLEVVTSEMKTLKKSLEEAEKRERQLVDFREVVSQMLGLNMMSLALPDYEIIKCLERLIHAHQHHFVACACLKDVTAKQDRPPQGHLQLPH
;
A
#
# COMPACT_ATOMS: atom_id res chain seq x y z
N GLY A 1 22.10 62.35 -40.37
CA GLY A 1 23.32 62.80 -41.06
C GLY A 1 23.41 62.09 -42.39
N LYS A 2 23.69 62.86 -43.47
CA LYS A 2 23.97 62.45 -44.86
C LYS A 2 22.85 61.72 -45.61
N LEU A 3 22.01 62.48 -46.32
CA LEU A 3 22.12 62.67 -47.78
C LEU A 3 20.92 63.48 -48.28
N CYS A 4 21.18 64.75 -48.52
CA CYS A 4 20.38 65.63 -49.35
C CYS A 4 21.11 65.65 -50.70
N THR A 5 20.48 65.25 -51.81
CA THR A 5 20.85 65.72 -53.15
C THR A 5 19.78 65.37 -54.18
N MET A 6 19.31 66.43 -54.84
CA MET A 6 19.05 66.54 -56.28
C MET A 6 17.88 65.76 -56.90
N ALA A 7 16.85 66.50 -57.31
CA ALA A 7 16.55 66.66 -58.74
C ALA A 7 15.65 67.88 -58.95
N LYS A 8 16.25 68.98 -59.40
CA LYS A 8 15.60 70.09 -60.10
C LYS A 8 16.18 70.04 -61.51
N ALA A 9 15.42 69.60 -62.49
CA ALA A 9 15.81 69.69 -63.90
C ALA A 9 14.57 69.80 -64.79
N ASN A 10 14.59 70.89 -65.55
CA ASN A 10 13.68 71.23 -66.64
C ASN A 10 13.56 70.12 -67.69
N SER A 11 12.37 69.96 -68.24
CA SER A 11 12.21 69.56 -69.65
C SER A 11 11.06 70.34 -70.30
N SER A 12 11.47 71.33 -71.09
CA SER A 12 11.04 71.54 -72.47
C SER A 12 9.55 71.49 -72.78
N ARG A 13 9.02 72.67 -73.14
CA ARG A 13 8.00 72.82 -74.18
C ARG A 13 8.27 71.82 -75.32
N THR A 14 7.34 70.90 -75.53
CA THR A 14 7.07 70.31 -76.84
C THR A 14 5.58 70.53 -77.05
N TYR A 15 5.30 71.44 -77.98
CA TYR A 15 4.01 71.54 -78.63
C TYR A 15 3.75 70.19 -79.29
N ASP A 16 2.74 69.46 -78.81
CA ASP A 16 2.01 68.56 -79.66
C ASP A 16 0.56 69.02 -79.69
N HIS A 17 0.16 69.47 -80.88
CA HIS A 17 -1.22 69.69 -81.27
C HIS A 17 -2.02 68.40 -81.03
N LEU A 18 -2.78 68.36 -79.95
CA LEU A 18 -3.95 67.50 -79.84
C LEU A 18 -5.15 68.39 -79.54
N LEU A 19 -5.78 68.82 -80.64
CA LEU A 19 -7.19 69.15 -80.77
C LEU A 19 -7.87 69.61 -79.47
N GLU A 20 -8.02 70.93 -79.30
CA GLU A 20 -9.11 71.50 -78.49
C GLU A 20 -10.45 71.05 -79.11
N VAL A 21 -10.82 69.79 -78.86
CA VAL A 21 -12.22 69.39 -78.90
C VAL A 21 -12.88 70.22 -77.80
N PRO A 22 -13.99 70.94 -78.06
CA PRO A 22 -14.73 71.56 -76.99
C PRO A 22 -15.22 70.43 -76.10
N VAL A 23 -14.52 70.21 -74.99
CA VAL A 23 -14.88 69.21 -73.99
C VAL A 23 -16.26 69.62 -73.53
N THR A 24 -17.28 68.88 -73.99
CA THR A 24 -18.66 69.20 -73.66
C THR A 24 -18.77 69.24 -72.14
N ARG A 25 -19.66 70.09 -71.60
CA ARG A 25 -19.89 70.20 -70.14
C ARG A 25 -20.07 68.82 -69.48
N GLU A 26 -20.57 67.85 -70.23
CA GLU A 26 -20.71 66.44 -69.87
C GLU A 26 -19.36 65.74 -69.64
N GLN A 27 -18.36 65.93 -70.50
CA GLN A 27 -17.03 65.33 -70.32
C GLN A 27 -16.28 65.93 -69.11
N LEU A 28 -16.39 67.24 -68.87
CA LEU A 28 -15.84 67.89 -67.67
C LEU A 28 -16.51 67.37 -66.39
N ASN A 29 -17.84 67.20 -66.41
CA ASN A 29 -18.57 66.58 -65.30
C ASN A 29 -18.18 65.11 -65.11
N HIS A 30 -17.94 64.36 -66.18
CA HIS A 30 -17.47 62.98 -66.11
C HIS A 30 -16.10 62.89 -65.42
N TYR A 31 -15.10 63.69 -65.84
CA TYR A 31 -13.79 63.72 -65.18
C TYR A 31 -13.87 64.17 -63.72
N ARG A 32 -14.75 65.12 -63.39
CA ARG A 32 -14.99 65.54 -61.99
C ARG A 32 -15.56 64.40 -61.15
N ASN A 33 -16.58 63.71 -61.65
CA ASN A 33 -17.19 62.57 -60.96
C ASN A 33 -16.19 61.43 -60.77
N VAL A 34 -15.36 61.14 -61.78
CA VAL A 34 -14.30 60.12 -61.67
C VAL A 34 -13.23 60.54 -60.66
N ALA A 35 -12.84 61.83 -60.61
CA ALA A 35 -11.89 62.33 -59.62
C ALA A 35 -12.48 62.33 -58.18
N GLU A 36 -13.77 62.66 -58.03
CA GLU A 36 -14.48 62.59 -56.74
C GLU A 36 -14.67 61.13 -56.29
N ALA A 37 -14.96 60.21 -57.20
CA ALA A 37 -14.99 58.78 -56.94
C ALA A 37 -13.62 58.26 -56.50
N ALA A 38 -12.55 58.59 -57.24
CA ALA A 38 -11.18 58.20 -56.87
C ALA A 38 -10.73 58.79 -55.52
N ARG A 39 -11.14 60.02 -55.19
CA ARG A 39 -10.89 60.62 -53.86
C ARG A 39 -11.67 59.90 -52.76
N SER A 40 -12.91 59.51 -53.03
CA SER A 40 -13.74 58.76 -52.08
C SER A 40 -13.19 57.36 -51.85
N GLU A 41 -12.73 56.69 -52.91
CA GLU A 41 -12.03 55.41 -52.83
C GLU A 41 -10.71 55.53 -52.07
N LEU A 42 -9.90 56.57 -52.34
CA LEU A 42 -8.68 56.83 -51.59
C LEU A 42 -8.96 57.05 -50.10
N ALA A 43 -9.97 57.85 -49.75
CA ALA A 43 -10.39 58.05 -48.36
C ALA A 43 -10.84 56.73 -47.71
N ALA A 44 -11.63 55.91 -48.42
CA ALA A 44 -12.06 54.60 -47.93
C ALA A 44 -10.88 53.65 -47.71
N THR A 45 -9.88 53.65 -48.60
CA THR A 45 -8.66 52.84 -48.43
C THR A 45 -7.77 53.33 -47.29
N LEU A 46 -7.68 54.65 -47.05
CA LEU A 46 -6.95 55.22 -45.92
C LEU A 46 -7.59 54.82 -44.59
N VAL A 47 -8.93 54.90 -44.47
CA VAL A 47 -9.64 54.45 -43.27
C VAL A 47 -9.42 52.95 -43.04
N LYS A 48 -9.48 52.14 -44.09
CA LYS A 48 -9.16 50.69 -44.00
C LYS A 48 -7.71 50.47 -43.54
N PHE A 49 -6.75 51.22 -44.08
CA PHE A 49 -5.35 51.13 -43.67
C PHE A 49 -5.14 51.52 -42.20
N GLU A 50 -5.76 52.60 -41.75
CA GLU A 50 -5.70 53.04 -40.34
C GLU A 50 -6.33 52.02 -39.40
N SER A 51 -7.49 51.44 -39.79
CA SER A 51 -8.13 50.37 -39.03
C SER A 51 -7.24 49.13 -38.90
N ALA A 52 -6.66 48.64 -40.02
CA ALA A 52 -5.73 47.53 -40.01
C ALA A 52 -4.46 47.83 -39.20
N GLN A 53 -3.96 49.07 -39.23
CA GLN A 53 -2.82 49.49 -38.42
C GLN A 53 -3.16 49.54 -36.94
N SER A 54 -4.38 49.92 -36.57
CA SER A 54 -4.86 49.88 -35.17
C SER A 54 -4.97 48.45 -34.66
N GLU A 55 -5.54 47.54 -35.46
CA GLU A 55 -5.62 46.11 -35.15
C GLU A 55 -4.24 45.48 -34.99
N LEU A 56 -3.27 45.84 -35.85
CA LEU A 56 -1.89 45.38 -35.72
C LEU A 56 -1.23 45.84 -34.42
N ARG A 57 -1.49 47.08 -33.95
CA ARG A 57 -0.98 47.56 -32.65
C ARG A 57 -1.62 46.80 -31.50
N GLU A 58 -2.92 46.56 -31.57
CA GLU A 58 -3.66 45.80 -30.56
C GLU A 58 -3.16 44.36 -30.47
N LEU A 59 -2.96 43.69 -31.61
CA LEU A 59 -2.40 42.33 -31.66
C LEU A 59 -0.98 42.28 -31.12
N ARG A 60 -0.13 43.27 -31.43
CA ARG A 60 1.22 43.37 -30.86
C ARG A 60 1.19 43.56 -29.34
N SER A 61 0.30 44.41 -28.83
CA SER A 61 0.12 44.59 -27.39
C SER A 61 -0.34 43.30 -26.71
N LYS A 62 -1.32 42.61 -27.29
CA LYS A 62 -1.78 41.28 -26.82
C LYS A 62 -0.64 40.27 -26.82
N MET A 63 0.15 40.21 -27.90
CA MET A 63 1.32 39.32 -27.99
C MET A 63 2.35 39.61 -26.89
N LEU A 64 2.68 40.88 -26.66
CA LEU A 64 3.61 41.27 -25.58
C LEU A 64 3.07 40.92 -24.19
N SER A 65 1.75 41.07 -23.96
CA SER A 65 1.13 40.65 -22.70
C SER A 65 1.20 39.13 -22.49
N LYS A 66 1.06 38.35 -23.57
CA LYS A 66 1.19 36.89 -23.53
C LYS A 66 2.65 36.46 -23.33
N GLU A 67 3.60 37.14 -23.96
CA GLU A 67 5.03 36.94 -23.74
C GLU A 67 5.40 37.16 -22.26
N ALA A 68 4.92 38.25 -21.66
CA ALA A 68 5.15 38.54 -20.24
C ALA A 68 4.56 37.44 -19.33
N SER A 69 3.31 37.03 -19.58
CA SER A 69 2.68 35.94 -18.83
C SER A 69 3.42 34.61 -18.99
N CYS A 70 3.96 34.31 -20.18
CA CYS A 70 4.79 33.13 -20.40
C CYS A 70 6.11 33.20 -19.61
N GLN A 71 6.73 34.39 -19.51
CA GLN A 71 7.94 34.59 -18.71
C GLN A 71 7.68 34.42 -17.21
N GLU A 72 6.56 34.94 -16.72
CA GLU A 72 6.12 34.74 -15.33
C GLU A 72 5.90 33.25 -15.02
N LEU A 73 5.15 32.54 -15.87
CA LEU A 73 4.96 31.08 -15.73
C LEU A 73 6.27 30.31 -15.77
N LYS A 74 7.23 30.74 -16.59
CA LYS A 74 8.57 30.14 -16.64
C LYS A 74 9.34 30.38 -15.33
N ALA A 75 9.28 31.59 -14.77
CA ALA A 75 9.90 31.90 -13.48
C ALA A 75 9.27 31.10 -12.33
N GLU A 76 7.94 30.96 -12.32
CA GLU A 76 7.24 30.10 -11.37
C GLU A 76 7.66 28.64 -11.49
N MET A 77 7.72 28.11 -12.72
CA MET A 77 8.18 26.74 -12.97
C MET A 77 9.60 26.51 -12.46
N GLU A 78 10.52 27.44 -12.68
CA GLU A 78 11.89 27.34 -12.14
C GLU A 78 11.91 27.43 -10.61
N SER A 79 11.09 28.29 -10.00
CA SER A 79 10.93 28.32 -8.53
C SER A 79 10.40 26.99 -7.98
N TYR A 80 9.44 26.35 -8.65
CA TYR A 80 8.95 25.02 -8.29
C TYR A 80 10.03 23.96 -8.40
N LYS A 81 10.85 23.98 -9.47
CA LYS A 81 11.98 23.06 -9.63
C LYS A 81 13.02 23.24 -8.53
N GLU A 82 13.37 24.48 -8.21
CA GLU A 82 14.32 24.78 -7.13
C GLU A 82 13.79 24.32 -5.77
N ASN A 83 12.52 24.60 -5.48
CA ASN A 83 11.88 24.15 -4.24
C ASN A 83 11.84 22.61 -4.18
N ASN A 84 11.56 21.94 -5.29
CA ASN A 84 11.60 20.50 -5.36
C ASN A 84 13.02 19.93 -5.15
N ALA A 85 14.04 20.57 -5.72
CA ALA A 85 15.44 20.19 -5.51
C ALA A 85 15.85 20.36 -4.03
N ARG A 86 15.51 21.50 -3.41
CA ARG A 86 15.76 21.74 -1.97
C ARG A 86 15.07 20.70 -1.08
N LYS A 87 13.81 20.38 -1.37
CA LYS A 87 13.07 19.32 -0.66
C LYS A 87 13.70 17.95 -0.87
N SER A 88 14.14 17.63 -2.08
CA SER A 88 14.82 16.37 -2.38
C SER A 88 16.14 16.26 -1.62
N SER A 89 16.96 17.32 -1.58
CA SER A 89 18.21 17.34 -0.80
C SER A 89 17.96 17.20 0.70
N LEU A 90 16.93 17.85 1.23
CA LEU A 90 16.53 17.68 2.64
C LEU A 90 16.09 16.24 2.92
N LEU A 91 15.34 15.62 2.00
CA LEU A 91 14.89 14.23 2.13
C LEU A 91 16.08 13.27 2.13
N ILE A 92 17.09 13.50 1.28
CA ILE A 92 18.34 12.73 1.28
C ILE A 92 19.07 12.88 2.62
N SER A 93 19.30 14.12 3.08
CA SER A 93 19.96 14.36 4.37
C SER A 93 19.22 13.74 5.56
N LEU A 94 17.88 13.75 5.54
CA LEU A 94 17.08 13.09 6.58
C LEU A 94 17.19 11.57 6.50
N ARG A 95 17.25 10.98 5.30
CA ARG A 95 17.48 9.54 5.12
C ARG A 95 18.86 9.14 5.63
N ASP A 96 19.90 9.89 5.28
CA ASP A 96 21.27 9.63 5.73
C ASP A 96 21.34 9.66 7.27
N ARG A 97 20.69 10.66 7.90
CA ARG A 97 20.65 10.73 9.36
C ARG A 97 19.87 9.60 10.02
N VAL A 98 18.79 9.11 9.38
CA VAL A 98 18.06 7.94 9.86
C VAL A 98 18.94 6.70 9.77
N GLN A 99 19.67 6.53 8.67
CA GLN A 99 20.61 5.43 8.50
C GLN A 99 21.73 5.47 9.54
N GLU A 100 22.33 6.63 9.79
CA GLU A 100 23.35 6.81 10.85
C GLU A 100 22.80 6.40 12.22
N LEU A 101 21.58 6.83 12.58
CA LEU A 101 20.96 6.45 13.84
C LEU A 101 20.61 4.95 13.91
N GLU A 102 20.22 4.33 12.80
CA GLU A 102 20.01 2.88 12.73
C GLU A 102 21.32 2.11 12.92
N GLU A 103 22.41 2.58 12.32
CA GLU A 103 23.76 2.02 12.49
C GLU A 103 24.27 2.18 13.93
N GLU A 104 24.09 3.35 14.54
CA GLU A 104 24.41 3.60 15.97
C GLU A 104 23.59 2.69 16.89
N SER A 105 22.29 2.54 16.63
CA SER A 105 21.42 1.64 17.40
C SER A 105 21.86 0.17 17.26
N ALA A 106 22.25 -0.26 16.07
CA ALA A 106 22.78 -1.61 15.85
C ALA A 106 24.12 -1.84 16.58
N ALA A 107 25.01 -0.84 16.55
CA ALA A 107 26.26 -0.87 17.30
C ALA A 107 26.02 -0.93 18.81
N LEU A 108 25.07 -0.15 19.33
CA LEU A 108 24.69 -0.14 20.74
C LEU A 108 24.07 -1.47 21.18
N SER A 109 23.19 -2.07 20.37
CA SER A 109 22.63 -3.40 20.60
C SER A 109 23.74 -4.45 20.68
N THR A 110 24.69 -4.42 19.74
CA THR A 110 25.85 -5.33 19.73
C THR A 110 26.76 -5.12 20.94
N SER A 111 26.93 -3.88 21.39
CA SER A 111 27.67 -3.54 22.61
C SER A 111 26.95 -4.07 23.85
N LYS A 112 25.63 -3.89 23.95
CA LYS A 112 24.79 -4.39 25.04
C LYS A 112 24.84 -5.91 25.15
N ILE A 113 24.72 -6.63 24.03
CA ILE A 113 24.83 -8.10 24.01
C ILE A 113 26.21 -8.53 24.53
N ARG A 114 27.28 -7.86 24.10
CA ARG A 114 28.64 -8.15 24.60
C ARG A 114 28.79 -7.91 26.10
N THR A 115 28.29 -6.79 26.63
CA THR A 115 28.38 -6.51 28.06
C THR A 115 27.53 -7.47 28.89
N GLU A 116 26.37 -7.89 28.38
CA GLU A 116 25.51 -8.89 29.01
C GLU A 116 26.17 -10.28 29.04
N ILE A 117 26.82 -10.71 27.95
CA ILE A 117 27.60 -11.95 27.93
C ILE A 117 28.74 -11.91 28.96
N THR A 118 29.48 -10.80 29.01
CA THR A 118 30.57 -10.62 29.99
C THR A 118 30.04 -10.65 31.43
N ALA A 119 28.91 -9.99 31.69
CA ALA A 119 28.27 -10.01 33.00
C ALA A 119 27.80 -11.42 33.39
N GLN A 120 27.16 -12.16 32.47
CA GLN A 120 26.75 -13.53 32.71
C GLN A 120 27.94 -14.46 32.97
N SER A 121 29.07 -14.27 32.26
CA SER A 121 30.30 -15.02 32.52
C SER A 121 30.84 -14.75 33.93
N ALA A 122 30.92 -13.48 34.34
CA ALA A 122 31.36 -13.10 35.69
C ALA A 122 30.42 -13.61 36.79
N ILE A 123 29.11 -13.68 36.53
CA ILE A 123 28.13 -14.27 37.46
C ILE A 123 28.38 -15.77 37.61
N LYS A 124 28.60 -16.50 36.51
CA LYS A 124 28.90 -17.94 36.55
C LYS A 124 30.19 -18.22 37.34
N GLU A 125 31.25 -17.45 37.07
CA GLU A 125 32.52 -17.57 37.80
C GLU A 125 32.33 -17.30 39.30
N ASN A 126 31.57 -16.27 39.66
CA ASN A 126 31.23 -16.00 41.07
C ASN A 126 30.43 -17.15 41.72
N GLN A 127 29.53 -17.79 40.99
CA GLN A 127 28.79 -18.96 41.51
C GLN A 127 29.71 -20.16 41.73
N GLU A 128 30.65 -20.42 40.82
CA GLU A 128 31.65 -21.47 40.98
C GLU A 128 32.59 -21.20 42.17
N LEU A 129 33.04 -19.95 42.34
CA LEU A 129 33.82 -19.55 43.50
C LEU A 129 33.03 -19.74 44.80
N LYS A 130 31.74 -19.39 44.83
CA LYS A 130 30.87 -19.66 46.00
C LYS A 130 30.78 -21.14 46.32
N LYS A 131 30.61 -22.01 45.32
CA LYS A 131 30.59 -23.48 45.53
C LYS A 131 31.91 -23.98 46.11
N LYS A 132 33.04 -23.52 45.57
CA LYS A 132 34.38 -23.86 46.10
C LYS A 132 34.57 -23.41 47.53
N VAL A 133 34.09 -22.22 47.90
CA VAL A 133 34.13 -21.74 49.29
C VAL A 133 33.36 -22.67 50.22
N VAL A 134 32.15 -23.09 49.84
CA VAL A 134 31.35 -24.05 50.64
C VAL A 134 32.06 -25.40 50.76
N GLU A 135 32.59 -25.95 49.67
CA GLU A 135 33.34 -27.21 49.72
C GLU A 135 34.58 -27.14 50.61
N LEU A 136 35.30 -26.02 50.58
CA LEU A 136 36.46 -25.80 51.45
C LEU A 136 36.05 -25.66 52.92
N ASP A 137 34.92 -25.00 53.20
CA ASP A 137 34.37 -24.90 54.55
C ASP A 137 33.93 -26.26 55.10
N GLU A 138 33.26 -27.09 54.30
CA GLU A 138 32.90 -28.47 54.66
C GLU A 138 34.13 -29.33 54.95
N LYS A 139 35.18 -29.22 54.13
CA LYS A 139 36.47 -29.90 54.36
C LYS A 139 37.13 -29.43 55.65
N LEU A 140 37.11 -28.13 55.92
CA LEU A 140 37.67 -27.56 57.16
C LEU A 140 36.91 -28.10 58.38
N GLN A 141 35.59 -28.09 58.34
CA GLN A 141 34.74 -28.64 59.41
C GLN A 141 35.00 -30.14 59.64
N LYS A 142 35.20 -30.91 58.56
CA LYS A 142 35.54 -32.33 58.66
C LYS A 142 36.91 -32.55 59.33
N CYS A 143 37.95 -31.82 58.90
CA CYS A 143 39.27 -31.88 59.52
C CYS A 143 39.24 -31.50 61.00
N LEU A 144 38.43 -30.51 61.39
CA LEU A 144 38.25 -30.13 62.79
C LEU A 144 37.64 -31.26 63.62
N LYS A 145 36.61 -31.94 63.09
CA LYS A 145 36.00 -33.10 63.76
C LYS A 145 36.96 -34.28 63.89
N GLU A 146 37.66 -34.63 62.81
CA GLU A 146 38.68 -35.70 62.82
C GLU A 146 39.81 -35.40 63.81
N ASN A 147 40.25 -34.14 63.94
CA ASN A 147 41.27 -33.75 64.92
C ASN A 147 40.77 -33.89 66.37
N GLU A 148 39.51 -33.50 66.65
CA GLU A 148 38.91 -33.67 67.96
C GLU A 148 38.71 -35.15 68.33
N GLU A 149 38.27 -35.98 67.39
CA GLU A 149 38.17 -37.44 67.54
C GLU A 149 39.55 -38.08 67.80
N ASN A 150 40.58 -37.69 67.05
CA ASN A 150 41.95 -38.16 67.26
C ASN A 150 42.47 -37.80 68.66
N LYS A 151 42.21 -36.58 69.13
CA LYS A 151 42.59 -36.14 70.49
C LYS A 151 41.90 -36.97 71.57
N ASN A 152 40.63 -37.31 71.37
CA ASN A 152 39.87 -38.18 72.27
C ASN A 152 40.42 -39.62 72.25
N GLN A 153 40.75 -40.16 71.07
CA GLN A 153 41.31 -41.50 70.92
C GLN A 153 42.69 -41.63 71.58
N VAL A 154 43.56 -40.63 71.40
CA VAL A 154 44.88 -40.56 72.06
C VAL A 154 44.71 -40.57 73.58
N SER A 155 43.78 -39.77 74.10
CA SER A 155 43.48 -39.71 75.54
C SER A 155 42.97 -41.05 76.09
N GLN A 156 42.16 -41.78 75.31
CA GLN A 156 41.68 -43.11 75.69
C GLN A 156 42.80 -44.17 75.68
N ASN A 157 43.71 -44.11 74.70
CA ASN A 157 44.82 -45.05 74.60
C ASN A 157 45.84 -44.86 75.73
N CYS A 158 46.11 -43.63 76.18
CA CYS A 158 46.96 -43.38 77.35
C CYS A 158 46.42 -44.09 78.61
N ARG A 159 45.11 -44.03 78.86
CA ARG A 159 44.48 -44.71 80.01
C ARG A 159 44.65 -46.22 79.94
N LYS A 160 44.46 -46.82 78.76
CA LYS A 160 44.65 -48.27 78.55
C LYS A 160 46.11 -48.71 78.77
N HIS A 161 47.08 -47.87 78.38
CA HIS A 161 48.50 -48.18 78.60
C HIS A 161 48.90 -48.11 80.07
N GLU A 162 48.32 -47.20 80.86
CA GLU A 162 48.50 -47.15 82.32
C GLU A 162 47.93 -48.42 83.00
N GLU A 163 46.75 -48.88 82.57
CA GLU A 163 46.11 -50.11 83.07
C GLU A 163 46.95 -51.37 82.74
N PHE A 164 47.51 -51.45 81.53
CA PHE A 164 48.36 -52.58 81.12
C PHE A 164 49.65 -52.68 81.93
N LEU A 165 50.30 -51.55 82.23
CA LEU A 165 51.52 -51.53 83.05
C LEU A 165 51.27 -51.96 84.50
N ALA A 166 50.06 -51.75 85.02
CA ALA A 166 49.66 -52.25 86.33
C ALA A 166 49.51 -53.79 86.32
N GLN A 167 48.86 -54.36 85.30
CA GLN A 167 48.67 -55.81 85.17
C GLN A 167 49.98 -56.57 84.93
N LEU A 168 50.94 -55.96 84.22
CA LEU A 168 52.24 -56.58 83.95
C LEU A 168 53.12 -56.67 85.22
N ARG A 169 52.92 -55.79 86.21
CA ARG A 169 53.62 -55.83 87.50
C ARG A 169 53.11 -56.92 88.43
N ASP A 170 51.85 -57.33 88.30
CA ASP A 170 51.25 -58.40 89.10
C ASP A 170 51.58 -59.81 88.57
N CYS A 171 52.00 -59.94 87.30
CA CYS A 171 52.24 -61.25 86.66
C CYS A 171 53.71 -61.76 86.74
N LEU A 172 54.63 -60.97 87.30
CA LEU A 172 56.06 -61.31 87.32
C LEU A 172 56.60 -61.36 88.76
N ASP A 173 56.19 -62.40 89.50
CA ASP A 173 56.84 -62.87 90.73
C ASP A 173 57.64 -64.16 90.41
N PRO A 174 58.99 -64.15 90.45
CA PRO A 174 59.78 -65.34 90.14
C PRO A 174 60.37 -65.94 91.43
N GLU A 175 59.60 -66.77 92.13
CA GLU A 175 60.17 -67.69 93.11
C GLU A 175 59.62 -69.12 92.95
N LYS A 176 60.58 -70.04 92.75
CA LYS A 176 60.54 -71.50 93.00
C LYS A 176 59.89 -72.39 91.93
N ASN A 177 60.71 -73.22 91.29
CA ASN A 177 61.01 -74.55 91.86
C ASN A 177 62.07 -75.31 91.04
N GLU A 178 63.12 -75.73 91.75
CA GLU A 178 64.14 -76.68 91.34
C GLU A 178 63.66 -78.13 91.55
N LYS A 179 64.12 -79.03 90.65
CA LYS A 179 64.17 -80.51 90.72
C LYS A 179 62.86 -81.28 90.55
N ALA A 180 62.59 -81.73 89.31
CA ALA A 180 61.66 -82.81 88.98
C ALA A 180 62.43 -84.13 88.70
N SER A 181 61.90 -85.26 89.15
CA SER A 181 62.46 -86.62 88.99
C SER A 181 62.17 -87.21 87.59
N ASP A 182 62.94 -88.20 87.12
CA ASP A 182 62.78 -88.82 85.78
C ASP A 182 61.40 -89.49 85.57
N GLU A 183 60.74 -89.97 86.64
CA GLU A 183 59.35 -90.44 86.59
C GLU A 183 58.34 -89.29 86.46
N ASP A 184 58.62 -88.14 87.07
CA ASP A 184 57.86 -86.91 86.85
C ASP A 184 58.06 -86.43 85.40
N LEU A 185 59.25 -86.59 84.82
CA LEU A 185 59.53 -86.25 83.43
C LEU A 185 58.82 -87.17 82.44
N ILE A 186 58.68 -88.47 82.71
CA ILE A 186 57.93 -89.41 81.85
C ILE A 186 56.43 -89.18 81.95
N LEU A 187 55.91 -88.92 83.17
CA LEU A 187 54.51 -88.50 83.36
C LEU A 187 54.27 -87.16 82.67
N LYS A 188 55.20 -86.20 82.79
CA LYS A 188 55.16 -84.91 82.09
C LYS A 188 55.24 -85.09 80.58
N LEU A 189 56.03 -86.02 80.07
CA LEU A 189 56.13 -86.31 78.64
C LEU A 189 54.83 -86.96 78.13
N GLY A 190 54.22 -87.86 78.90
CA GLY A 190 52.92 -88.44 78.60
C GLY A 190 51.77 -87.42 78.66
N GLU A 191 51.80 -86.50 79.62
CA GLU A 191 50.92 -85.33 79.70
C GLU A 191 51.12 -84.42 78.49
N LEU A 192 52.36 -84.04 78.18
CA LEU A 192 52.71 -83.22 77.02
C LEU A 192 52.33 -83.89 75.70
N CYS A 193 52.40 -85.23 75.59
CA CYS A 193 51.94 -85.95 74.40
C CYS A 193 50.41 -85.91 74.27
N LYS A 194 49.67 -86.04 75.38
CA LYS A 194 48.22 -85.89 75.41
C LYS A 194 47.79 -84.46 75.12
N GLU A 195 48.48 -83.46 75.70
CA GLU A 195 48.29 -82.04 75.41
C GLU A 195 48.60 -81.73 73.95
N ASN A 196 49.70 -82.25 73.40
CA ASN A 196 50.04 -82.05 71.99
C ASN A 196 49.02 -82.71 71.04
N ALA A 197 48.51 -83.90 71.38
CA ALA A 197 47.40 -84.51 70.64
C ALA A 197 46.11 -83.67 70.73
N SER A 198 45.79 -83.12 71.90
CA SER A 198 44.67 -82.20 72.12
C SER A 198 44.84 -80.89 71.33
N VAL A 199 46.02 -80.29 71.37
CA VAL A 199 46.37 -79.05 70.63
C VAL A 199 46.32 -79.30 69.13
N LYS A 200 46.80 -80.44 68.63
CA LYS A 200 46.64 -80.83 67.22
C LYS A 200 45.17 -80.96 66.84
N GLY A 201 44.33 -81.56 67.70
CA GLY A 201 42.88 -81.59 67.50
C GLY A 201 42.25 -80.19 67.46
N GLN A 202 42.69 -79.28 68.34
CA GLN A 202 42.26 -77.87 68.34
C GLN A 202 42.72 -77.13 67.07
N ILE A 203 43.93 -77.39 66.58
CA ILE A 203 44.45 -76.81 65.33
C ILE A 203 43.58 -77.25 64.15
N VAL A 204 43.26 -78.54 64.04
CA VAL A 204 42.39 -79.04 62.96
C VAL A 204 40.99 -78.41 63.04
N ALA A 205 40.40 -78.31 64.23
CA ALA A 205 39.10 -77.65 64.40
C ALA A 205 39.15 -76.14 64.05
N LEU A 206 40.25 -75.45 64.38
CA LEU A 206 40.46 -74.05 64.01
C LEU A 206 40.70 -73.90 62.50
N GLU A 207 41.45 -74.79 61.86
CA GLU A 207 41.64 -74.81 60.40
C GLU A 207 40.32 -75.04 59.65
N GLU A 208 39.47 -75.95 60.14
CA GLU A 208 38.12 -76.16 59.63
C GLU A 208 37.25 -74.90 59.79
N THR A 209 37.30 -74.25 60.95
CA THR A 209 36.55 -73.01 61.21
C THR A 209 37.03 -71.84 60.33
N ILE A 210 38.35 -71.71 60.14
CA ILE A 210 38.95 -70.71 59.23
C ILE A 210 38.49 -70.97 57.80
N ASN A 211 38.51 -72.22 57.33
CA ASN A 211 38.03 -72.58 55.99
C ASN A 211 36.55 -72.25 55.79
N VAL A 212 35.69 -72.53 56.79
CA VAL A 212 34.27 -72.14 56.76
C VAL A 212 34.12 -70.62 56.65
N HIS A 213 34.82 -69.85 57.49
CA HIS A 213 34.76 -68.39 57.41
C HIS A 213 35.34 -67.82 56.12
N GLU A 214 36.36 -68.44 55.54
CA GLU A 214 36.91 -68.01 54.24
C GLU A 214 35.91 -68.25 53.11
N MET A 215 35.23 -69.40 53.12
CA MET A 215 34.13 -69.71 52.21
C MET A 215 32.95 -68.74 52.38
N GLU A 216 32.54 -68.44 53.60
CA GLU A 216 31.48 -67.46 53.92
C GLU A 216 31.87 -66.04 53.50
N ALA A 217 33.11 -65.62 53.74
CA ALA A 217 33.62 -64.33 53.31
C ALA A 217 33.68 -64.23 51.78
N LYS A 218 34.02 -65.32 51.08
CA LYS A 218 33.98 -65.38 49.62
C LYS A 218 32.55 -65.26 49.08
N ALA A 219 31.59 -66.01 49.64
CA ALA A 219 30.17 -65.90 49.28
C ALA A 219 29.60 -64.50 49.56
N SER A 220 30.03 -63.87 50.67
CA SER A 220 29.65 -62.51 51.03
C SER A 220 30.21 -61.47 50.04
N ARG A 221 31.50 -61.59 49.67
CA ARG A 221 32.12 -60.73 48.64
C ARG A 221 31.41 -60.84 47.30
N GLU A 222 31.08 -62.06 46.85
CA GLU A 222 30.33 -62.29 45.62
C GLU A 222 28.92 -61.66 45.68
N THR A 223 28.23 -61.77 46.81
CA THR A 223 26.92 -61.14 47.01
C THR A 223 27.00 -59.62 46.99
N ILE A 224 28.00 -59.02 47.65
CA ILE A 224 28.25 -57.59 47.60
C ILE A 224 28.55 -57.13 46.17
N MET A 225 29.36 -57.88 45.42
CA MET A 225 29.67 -57.56 44.01
C MET A 225 28.42 -57.57 43.13
N ARG A 226 27.53 -58.56 43.33
CA ARG A 226 26.26 -58.66 42.60
C ARG A 226 25.34 -57.48 42.91
N LEU A 227 25.16 -57.18 44.20
CA LEU A 227 24.35 -56.05 44.66
C LEU A 227 24.93 -54.70 44.18
N ALA A 228 26.25 -54.52 44.23
CA ALA A 228 26.90 -53.31 43.71
C ALA A 228 26.68 -53.16 42.20
N SER A 229 26.69 -54.27 41.45
CA SER A 229 26.39 -54.28 40.01
C SER A 229 24.93 -53.95 39.73
N GLU A 230 23.99 -54.47 40.54
CA GLU A 230 22.57 -54.15 40.46
C GLU A 230 22.30 -52.67 40.80
N VAL A 231 22.90 -52.14 41.87
CA VAL A 231 22.81 -50.72 42.24
C VAL A 231 23.35 -49.83 41.13
N ASN A 232 24.52 -50.17 40.56
CA ASN A 232 25.07 -49.42 39.42
C ASN A 232 24.14 -49.45 38.19
N ARG A 233 23.51 -50.59 37.92
CA ARG A 233 22.54 -50.72 36.83
C ARG A 233 21.29 -49.88 37.07
N GLU A 234 20.75 -49.90 38.28
CA GLU A 234 19.58 -49.06 38.64
C GLU A 234 19.94 -47.58 38.69
N GLN A 235 21.14 -47.20 39.14
CA GLN A 235 21.61 -45.82 39.12
C GLN A 235 21.75 -45.29 37.69
N LYS A 236 22.24 -46.11 36.76
CA LYS A 236 22.27 -45.77 35.33
C LYS A 236 20.87 -45.58 34.75
N LYS A 237 19.91 -46.44 35.09
CA LYS A 237 18.51 -46.27 34.67
C LYS A 237 17.85 -45.04 35.29
N ALA A 238 18.11 -44.77 36.56
CA ALA A 238 17.60 -43.56 37.21
C ALA A 238 18.14 -42.30 36.53
N ALA A 239 19.43 -42.30 36.16
CA ALA A 239 20.03 -41.21 35.38
C ALA A 239 19.36 -41.05 34.01
N SER A 240 19.11 -42.15 33.27
CA SER A 240 18.41 -42.08 31.99
C SER A 240 16.98 -41.56 32.13
N TYR A 241 16.24 -41.96 33.18
CA TYR A 241 14.90 -41.41 33.43
C TYR A 241 14.90 -39.92 33.79
N ILE A 242 15.93 -39.43 34.48
CA ILE A 242 16.07 -38.00 34.77
C ILE A 242 16.33 -37.23 33.47
N GLU A 243 17.17 -37.76 32.60
CA GLU A 243 17.45 -37.18 31.28
C GLU A 243 16.20 -37.17 30.39
N GLU A 244 15.50 -38.29 30.28
CA GLU A 244 14.22 -38.39 29.55
C GLU A 244 13.16 -37.43 30.09
N LYS A 245 13.03 -37.33 31.42
CA LYS A 245 12.12 -36.36 32.05
C LYS A 245 12.52 -34.93 31.74
N GLY A 246 13.82 -34.62 31.72
CA GLY A 246 14.34 -33.32 31.33
C GLY A 246 13.97 -32.97 29.89
N GLN A 247 14.18 -33.91 28.97
CA GLN A 247 13.82 -33.76 27.56
C GLN A 247 12.31 -33.57 27.39
N LEU A 248 11.48 -34.41 28.00
CA LEU A 248 10.02 -34.28 27.95
C LEU A 248 9.52 -32.95 28.54
N SER A 249 10.18 -32.44 29.58
CA SER A 249 9.83 -31.15 30.17
C SER A 249 10.18 -29.99 29.22
N GLN A 250 11.30 -30.10 28.51
CA GLN A 250 11.70 -29.12 27.49
C GLN A 250 10.77 -29.17 26.27
N ASP A 251 10.41 -30.36 25.79
CA ASP A 251 9.47 -30.56 24.69
C ASP A 251 8.08 -30.01 25.04
N LEU A 252 7.63 -30.23 26.28
CA LEU A 252 6.38 -29.67 26.79
C LEU A 252 6.40 -28.13 26.79
N LEU A 253 7.50 -27.53 27.24
CA LEU A 253 7.66 -26.07 27.22
C LEU A 253 7.60 -25.52 25.79
N GLY A 254 8.33 -26.13 24.86
CA GLY A 254 8.29 -25.75 23.44
C GLY A 254 6.90 -25.93 22.82
N ALA A 255 6.17 -26.97 23.20
CA ALA A 255 4.79 -27.18 22.76
C ALA A 255 3.82 -26.12 23.32
N VAL A 256 4.00 -25.69 24.57
CA VAL A 256 3.22 -24.59 25.18
C VAL A 256 3.50 -23.27 24.47
N GLU A 257 4.77 -22.94 24.22
CA GLU A 257 5.14 -21.72 23.50
C GLU A 257 4.57 -21.70 22.07
N ALA A 258 4.63 -22.83 21.36
CA ALA A 258 4.03 -22.98 20.03
C ALA A 258 2.50 -22.83 20.08
N LYS A 259 1.84 -23.41 21.09
CA LYS A 259 0.40 -23.24 21.31
C LYS A 259 0.04 -21.76 21.54
N GLU A 260 0.77 -21.06 22.39
CA GLU A 260 0.53 -19.64 22.66
C GLU A 260 0.77 -18.76 21.42
N ALA A 261 1.73 -19.13 20.58
CA ALA A 261 1.94 -18.47 19.29
C ALA A 261 0.75 -18.64 18.35
N LEU A 262 0.24 -19.87 18.22
CA LEU A 262 -0.96 -20.15 17.42
C LEU A 262 -2.21 -19.44 17.98
N GLU A 263 -2.38 -19.38 19.30
CA GLU A 263 -3.49 -18.64 19.93
C GLU A 263 -3.43 -17.14 19.62
N ARG A 264 -2.23 -16.55 19.57
CA ARG A 264 -2.02 -15.16 19.13
C ARG A 264 -2.39 -14.96 17.66
N GLU A 265 -1.97 -15.87 16.78
CA GLU A 265 -2.35 -15.84 15.37
C GLU A 265 -3.86 -15.95 15.16
N VAL A 266 -4.53 -16.86 15.88
CA VAL A 266 -5.99 -17.03 15.82
C VAL A 266 -6.71 -15.73 16.21
N LYS A 267 -6.24 -15.02 17.24
CA LYS A 267 -6.79 -13.72 17.63
C LYS A 267 -6.63 -12.67 16.51
N VAL A 268 -5.45 -12.59 15.90
CA VAL A 268 -5.19 -11.67 14.77
C VAL A 268 -6.11 -11.99 13.58
N PHE A 269 -6.30 -13.28 13.26
CA PHE A 269 -7.22 -13.68 12.19
C PHE A 269 -8.68 -13.34 12.51
N GLN A 270 -9.12 -13.51 13.77
CA GLN A 270 -10.45 -13.10 14.20
C GLN A 270 -10.65 -11.59 14.10
N GLU A 271 -9.67 -10.79 14.52
CA GLU A 271 -9.73 -9.33 14.39
C GLU A 271 -9.80 -8.89 12.93
N ARG A 272 -9.00 -9.50 12.06
CA ARG A 272 -9.02 -9.24 10.61
C ARG A 272 -10.35 -9.64 9.98
N LEU A 273 -10.94 -10.76 10.40
CA LEU A 273 -12.26 -11.19 9.95
C LEU A 273 -13.34 -10.18 10.35
N LEU A 274 -13.34 -9.73 11.62
CA LEU A 274 -14.27 -8.72 12.12
C LEU A 274 -14.08 -7.36 11.44
N ALA A 275 -12.84 -6.97 11.12
CA ALA A 275 -12.56 -5.78 10.33
C ALA A 275 -13.09 -5.91 8.90
N GLY A 276 -12.86 -7.06 8.25
CA GLY A 276 -13.39 -7.37 6.91
C GLY A 276 -14.92 -7.34 6.87
N GLN A 277 -15.58 -7.91 7.89
CA GLN A 277 -17.03 -7.89 8.03
C GLN A 277 -17.57 -6.46 8.13
N ARG A 278 -16.95 -5.61 8.96
CA ARG A 278 -17.33 -4.20 9.10
C ARG A 278 -17.21 -3.42 7.78
N VAL A 279 -16.14 -3.66 7.02
CA VAL A 279 -15.94 -3.03 5.69
C VAL A 279 -17.00 -3.52 4.70
N TRP A 280 -17.31 -4.82 4.70
CA TRP A 280 -18.35 -5.37 3.84
C TRP A 280 -19.73 -4.81 4.16
N ASP A 281 -20.09 -4.72 5.45
CA ASP A 281 -21.35 -4.14 5.89
C ASP A 281 -21.45 -2.64 5.52
N ALA A 282 -20.37 -1.88 5.66
CA ALA A 282 -20.31 -0.49 5.21
C ALA A 282 -20.52 -0.36 3.69
N SER A 283 -19.82 -1.19 2.89
CA SER A 283 -19.97 -1.21 1.43
C SER A 283 -21.40 -1.59 1.01
N LYS A 284 -22.03 -2.54 1.71
CA LYS A 284 -23.43 -2.91 1.49
C LYS A 284 -24.39 -1.76 1.79
N GLN A 285 -24.13 -0.98 2.84
CA GLN A 285 -24.91 0.22 3.15
C GLN A 285 -24.72 1.30 2.09
N GLU A 286 -23.49 1.58 1.66
CA GLU A 286 -23.19 2.53 0.58
C GLU A 286 -23.90 2.15 -0.73
N LEU A 287 -23.86 0.87 -1.10
CA LEU A 287 -24.57 0.37 -2.29
C LEU A 287 -26.09 0.55 -2.17
N SER A 288 -26.65 0.36 -0.97
CA SER A 288 -28.08 0.61 -0.74
C SER A 288 -28.45 2.08 -0.89
N VAL A 289 -27.58 2.99 -0.46
CA VAL A 289 -27.76 4.45 -0.62
C VAL A 289 -27.63 4.84 -2.08
N LEU A 290 -26.62 4.32 -2.78
CA LEU A 290 -26.40 4.57 -4.20
C LEU A 290 -27.58 4.06 -5.05
N LYS A 291 -28.16 2.91 -4.68
CA LYS A 291 -29.36 2.39 -5.36
C LYS A 291 -30.57 3.31 -5.17
N LYS A 292 -30.74 3.88 -3.96
CA LYS A 292 -31.80 4.86 -3.69
C LYS A 292 -31.60 6.13 -4.51
N SER A 293 -30.40 6.71 -4.49
CA SER A 293 -30.10 7.92 -5.26
C SER A 293 -30.23 7.71 -6.77
N SER A 294 -29.83 6.55 -7.29
CA SER A 294 -30.07 6.17 -8.70
C SER A 294 -31.56 6.16 -9.03
N SER A 295 -32.39 5.55 -8.16
CA SER A 295 -33.83 5.51 -8.38
C SER A 295 -34.50 6.89 -8.28
N GLU A 296 -33.99 7.79 -7.45
CA GLU A 296 -34.44 9.18 -7.37
C GLU A 296 -34.04 9.98 -8.60
N LEU A 297 -32.82 9.79 -9.09
CA LEU A 297 -32.32 10.41 -10.32
C LEU A 297 -33.14 9.95 -11.53
N GLU A 298 -33.44 8.66 -11.63
CA GLU A 298 -34.31 8.10 -12.68
C GLU A 298 -35.72 8.71 -12.65
N LYS A 299 -36.30 8.86 -11.46
CA LYS A 299 -37.60 9.55 -11.31
C LYS A 299 -37.53 11.01 -11.74
N SER A 300 -36.47 11.72 -11.36
CA SER A 300 -36.25 13.12 -11.75
C SER A 300 -36.05 13.26 -13.25
N LEU A 301 -35.29 12.36 -13.87
CA LEU A 301 -35.07 12.34 -15.31
C LEU A 301 -36.39 12.10 -16.05
N LYS A 302 -37.18 11.11 -15.60
CA LYS A 302 -38.51 10.84 -16.17
C LYS A 302 -39.43 12.06 -16.07
N ALA A 303 -39.49 12.70 -14.90
CA ALA A 303 -40.29 13.91 -14.70
C ALA A 303 -39.82 15.06 -15.62
N SER A 304 -38.50 15.23 -15.81
CA SER A 304 -37.95 16.24 -16.71
C SER A 304 -38.27 15.96 -18.18
N LEU A 305 -38.23 14.69 -18.61
CA LEU A 305 -38.64 14.28 -19.96
C LEU A 305 -40.13 14.53 -20.19
N GLU A 306 -40.99 14.18 -19.23
CA GLU A 306 -42.43 14.46 -19.28
C GLU A 306 -42.72 15.96 -19.33
N ALA A 307 -42.01 16.77 -18.54
CA ALA A 307 -42.13 18.24 -18.58
C ALA A 307 -41.67 18.83 -19.93
N THR A 308 -40.59 18.30 -20.51
CA THR A 308 -40.10 18.73 -21.82
C THR A 308 -41.11 18.37 -22.92
N ALA A 309 -41.69 17.16 -22.86
CA ALA A 309 -42.74 16.75 -23.79
C ALA A 309 -44.01 17.62 -23.66
N ALA A 310 -44.38 17.98 -22.42
CA ALA A 310 -45.49 18.90 -22.16
C ALA A 310 -45.21 20.29 -22.78
N SER A 311 -44.05 20.89 -22.50
CA SER A 311 -43.63 22.17 -23.08
C SER A 311 -43.54 22.13 -24.60
N GLN A 312 -43.07 21.03 -25.18
CA GLN A 312 -43.01 20.86 -26.64
C GLN A 312 -44.43 20.77 -27.24
N THR A 313 -45.36 20.14 -26.54
CA THR A 313 -46.78 20.09 -26.93
C THR A 313 -47.40 21.49 -26.85
N GLU A 314 -47.13 22.24 -25.77
CA GLU A 314 -47.57 23.63 -25.64
C GLU A 314 -47.01 24.53 -26.75
N LEU A 315 -45.71 24.44 -27.05
CA LEU A 315 -45.07 25.17 -28.14
C LEU A 315 -45.67 24.81 -29.51
N SER A 316 -46.00 23.54 -29.73
CA SER A 316 -46.67 23.10 -30.95
C SER A 316 -48.07 23.71 -31.04
N SER A 317 -48.84 23.68 -29.95
CA SER A 317 -50.17 24.33 -29.89
C SER A 317 -50.10 25.85 -30.07
N PHE A 318 -49.05 26.49 -29.56
CA PHE A 318 -48.82 27.92 -29.72
C PHE A 318 -48.49 28.27 -31.17
N ARG A 319 -47.61 27.49 -31.82
CA ARG A 319 -47.32 27.61 -33.25
C ARG A 319 -48.57 27.42 -34.10
N GLU A 320 -49.43 26.46 -33.75
CA GLU A 320 -50.73 26.28 -34.41
C GLU A 320 -51.64 27.50 -34.24
N LYS A 321 -51.74 28.07 -33.04
CA LYS A 321 -52.50 29.31 -32.79
C LYS A 321 -51.97 30.49 -33.61
N ILE A 322 -50.65 30.68 -33.66
CA ILE A 322 -50.05 31.73 -34.49
C ILE A 322 -50.33 31.48 -35.97
N ALA A 323 -50.15 30.25 -36.45
CA ALA A 323 -50.44 29.90 -37.84
C ALA A 323 -51.93 30.09 -38.20
N ALA A 324 -52.84 29.88 -37.24
CA ALA A 324 -54.26 30.18 -37.42
C ALA A 324 -54.53 31.69 -37.50
N LEU A 325 -53.90 32.51 -36.63
CA LEU A 325 -54.03 33.97 -36.67
C LEU A 325 -53.48 34.58 -37.96
N LEU A 326 -52.34 34.07 -38.45
CA LEU A 326 -51.70 34.51 -39.69
C LEU A 326 -52.41 33.99 -40.96
N ARG A 327 -53.36 33.07 -40.82
CA ARG A 327 -54.07 32.43 -41.95
C ARG A 327 -54.87 33.44 -42.78
N GLY A 328 -55.57 34.39 -42.14
CA GLY A 328 -56.21 35.57 -42.75
C GLY A 328 -56.78 35.42 -44.18
N SER A 329 -56.81 36.50 -44.95
CA SER A 329 -57.19 36.50 -46.37
C SER A 329 -56.13 35.88 -47.31
N TRP A 330 -55.15 35.15 -46.76
CA TRP A 330 -53.86 34.87 -47.41
C TRP A 330 -53.55 33.38 -47.59
N GLY A 331 -54.50 32.50 -47.28
CA GLY A 331 -54.42 31.06 -47.56
C GLY A 331 -53.87 30.20 -46.43
N THR A 332 -53.75 28.89 -46.68
CA THR A 332 -53.38 27.88 -45.67
C THR A 332 -51.90 27.97 -45.30
N LEU A 333 -51.58 28.37 -44.07
CA LEU A 333 -50.22 28.39 -43.51
C LEU A 333 -49.89 27.09 -42.77
N ARG A 334 -48.69 26.53 -42.98
CA ARG A 334 -48.15 25.41 -42.20
C ARG A 334 -47.69 25.91 -40.83
N PRO A 335 -48.01 25.23 -39.70
CA PRO A 335 -47.59 25.62 -38.36
C PRO A 335 -46.13 25.23 -38.08
N SER A 336 -45.22 25.64 -38.96
CA SER A 336 -43.76 25.55 -38.76
C SER A 336 -43.20 26.94 -38.51
N GLU A 337 -42.20 27.03 -37.63
CA GLU A 337 -41.56 28.30 -37.25
C GLU A 337 -41.05 29.08 -38.46
N ASP A 338 -40.35 28.41 -39.39
CA ASP A 338 -39.83 29.05 -40.60
C ASP A 338 -40.93 29.65 -41.47
N ALA A 339 -42.05 28.94 -41.62
CA ALA A 339 -43.20 29.40 -42.41
C ALA A 339 -43.92 30.58 -41.73
N ILE A 340 -44.00 30.58 -40.40
CA ILE A 340 -44.53 31.71 -39.61
C ILE A 340 -43.62 32.95 -39.79
N LEU A 341 -42.31 32.78 -39.68
CA LEU A 341 -41.34 33.86 -39.83
C LEU A 341 -41.31 34.44 -41.24
N GLU A 342 -41.34 33.59 -42.26
CA GLU A 342 -41.42 33.99 -43.65
C GLU A 342 -42.70 34.80 -43.92
N ARG A 343 -43.82 34.35 -43.38
CA ARG A 343 -45.10 35.06 -43.50
C ARG A 343 -45.09 36.45 -42.85
N ILE A 344 -44.47 36.59 -41.69
CA ILE A 344 -44.32 37.90 -41.02
C ILE A 344 -43.44 38.83 -41.88
N ARG A 345 -42.36 38.31 -42.47
CA ARG A 345 -41.52 39.09 -43.39
C ARG A 345 -42.28 39.58 -44.62
N GLU A 346 -43.13 38.74 -45.22
CA GLU A 346 -43.99 39.12 -46.35
C GLU A 346 -44.95 40.25 -45.98
N MET A 347 -45.63 40.15 -44.84
CA MET A 347 -46.53 41.21 -44.36
C MET A 347 -45.79 42.52 -44.11
N GLY A 348 -44.61 42.47 -43.48
CA GLY A 348 -43.79 43.66 -43.25
C GLY A 348 -43.33 44.32 -44.56
N SER A 349 -42.99 43.52 -45.57
CA SER A 349 -42.63 44.03 -46.90
C SER A 349 -43.81 44.75 -47.57
N GLN A 350 -45.03 44.21 -47.42
CA GLN A 350 -46.23 44.83 -47.95
C GLN A 350 -46.59 46.12 -47.20
N GLU A 351 -46.51 46.13 -45.87
CA GLU A 351 -46.72 47.35 -45.07
C GLU A 351 -45.76 48.46 -45.48
N GLU A 352 -44.48 48.13 -45.70
CA GLU A 352 -43.48 49.09 -46.15
C GLU A 352 -43.80 49.66 -47.55
N SER A 353 -44.26 48.81 -48.48
CA SER A 353 -44.76 49.27 -49.79
C SER A 353 -45.99 50.18 -49.66
N GLY A 354 -46.87 49.92 -48.68
CA GLY A 354 -48.01 50.76 -48.35
C GLY A 354 -47.57 52.12 -47.79
N LYS A 355 -46.59 52.15 -46.88
CA LYS A 355 -45.99 53.39 -46.35
C LYS A 355 -45.37 54.21 -47.47
N GLN A 356 -44.65 53.59 -48.40
CA GLN A 356 -44.10 54.29 -49.57
C GLN A 356 -45.21 54.94 -50.41
N MET A 357 -46.32 54.23 -50.64
CA MET A 357 -47.48 54.80 -51.34
C MET A 357 -48.12 55.96 -50.56
N VAL A 358 -48.26 55.84 -49.23
CA VAL A 358 -48.77 56.93 -48.38
C VAL A 358 -47.86 58.15 -48.44
N SER A 359 -46.55 57.98 -48.27
CA SER A 359 -45.58 59.09 -48.39
C SER A 359 -45.62 59.75 -49.77
N GLN A 360 -45.86 58.97 -50.83
CA GLN A 360 -46.04 59.52 -52.17
C GLN A 360 -47.32 60.37 -52.27
N LEU A 361 -48.43 59.94 -51.67
CA LEU A 361 -49.68 60.70 -51.60
C LEU A 361 -49.53 61.96 -50.72
N GLU A 362 -48.86 61.87 -49.58
CA GLU A 362 -48.56 63.01 -48.71
C GLU A 362 -47.71 64.07 -49.42
N ALA A 363 -46.73 63.64 -50.23
CA ALA A 363 -45.95 64.55 -51.08
C ALA A 363 -46.82 65.21 -52.16
N GLN A 364 -47.76 64.49 -52.76
CA GLN A 364 -48.73 65.06 -53.70
C GLN A 364 -49.66 66.07 -53.03
N ILE A 365 -50.16 65.77 -51.83
CA ILE A 365 -50.98 66.69 -51.02
C ILE A 365 -50.17 67.94 -50.69
N SER A 366 -48.92 67.80 -50.25
CA SER A 366 -48.05 68.92 -49.93
C SER A 366 -47.85 69.85 -51.14
N LYS A 367 -47.66 69.27 -52.34
CA LYS A 367 -47.55 70.03 -53.60
C LYS A 367 -48.86 70.77 -53.94
N LEU A 368 -50.01 70.13 -53.77
CA LEU A 368 -51.32 70.78 -53.99
C LEU A 368 -51.59 71.89 -52.98
N VAL A 369 -51.20 71.70 -51.72
CA VAL A 369 -51.31 72.72 -50.66
C VAL A 369 -50.42 73.92 -50.97
N GLU A 370 -49.19 73.71 -51.45
CA GLU A 370 -48.30 74.80 -51.88
C GLU A 370 -48.89 75.57 -53.08
N GLN A 371 -49.45 74.87 -54.07
CA GLN A 371 -50.16 75.49 -55.21
C GLN A 371 -51.36 76.32 -54.76
N LEU A 372 -52.18 75.80 -53.83
CA LEU A 372 -53.31 76.53 -53.26
C LEU A 372 -52.85 77.75 -52.45
N GLY A 373 -51.75 77.63 -51.70
CA GLY A 373 -51.14 78.74 -50.97
C GLY A 373 -50.68 79.87 -51.91
N ASN A 374 -50.05 79.51 -53.03
CA ASN A 374 -49.66 80.47 -54.07
C ASN A 374 -50.87 81.16 -54.71
N GLU A 375 -51.92 80.41 -55.07
CA GLU A 375 -53.18 80.98 -55.58
C GLU A 375 -53.87 81.89 -54.56
N SER A 376 -53.96 81.47 -53.30
CA SER A 376 -54.50 82.31 -52.22
C SER A 376 -53.69 83.60 -52.07
N GLN A 377 -52.36 83.55 -52.23
CA GLN A 377 -51.51 84.74 -52.18
C GLN A 377 -51.74 85.66 -53.38
N PHE A 378 -51.94 85.10 -54.59
CA PHE A 378 -52.34 85.87 -55.76
C PHE A 378 -53.72 86.52 -55.57
N HIS A 379 -54.69 85.78 -55.03
CA HIS A 379 -56.03 86.28 -54.70
C HIS A 379 -55.96 87.41 -53.67
N GLN A 380 -55.17 87.27 -52.60
CA GLN A 380 -54.97 88.31 -51.60
C GLN A 380 -54.31 89.57 -52.19
N LYS A 381 -53.33 89.41 -53.09
CA LYS A 381 -52.71 90.54 -53.83
C LYS A 381 -53.72 91.22 -54.77
N ALA A 382 -54.63 90.47 -55.40
CA ALA A 382 -55.72 91.02 -56.22
C ALA A 382 -56.72 91.79 -55.36
N LEU A 383 -57.11 91.24 -54.20
CA LEU A 383 -57.98 91.89 -53.23
C LEU A 383 -57.36 93.20 -52.71
N GLN A 384 -56.07 93.20 -52.38
CA GLN A 384 -55.35 94.43 -51.98
C GLN A 384 -55.31 95.47 -53.10
N ARG A 385 -55.25 95.06 -54.37
CA ARG A 385 -55.37 95.99 -55.51
C ARG A 385 -56.78 96.54 -55.64
N ALA A 386 -57.81 95.71 -55.45
CA ALA A 386 -59.20 96.14 -55.44
C ALA A 386 -59.44 97.13 -54.29
N GLN A 387 -59.00 96.83 -53.07
CA GLN A 387 -59.05 97.75 -51.93
C GLN A 387 -58.27 99.05 -52.19
N LYS A 388 -57.10 98.99 -52.84
CA LYS A 388 -56.40 100.24 -53.25
C LYS A 388 -57.17 101.03 -54.32
N ALA A 389 -57.96 100.38 -55.16
CA ALA A 389 -58.82 101.04 -56.14
C ALA A 389 -60.09 101.60 -55.48
N GLU A 390 -60.68 100.88 -54.53
CA GLU A 390 -61.78 101.34 -53.66
C GLU A 390 -61.32 102.55 -52.84
N ASN A 391 -60.18 102.49 -52.16
CA ASN A 391 -59.63 103.63 -51.43
C ASN A 391 -59.37 104.83 -52.36
N LYS A 392 -58.95 104.60 -53.61
CA LYS A 392 -58.82 105.68 -54.61
C LYS A 392 -60.17 106.23 -55.02
N LEU A 393 -61.19 105.38 -55.15
CA LEU A 393 -62.56 105.79 -55.45
C LEU A 393 -63.18 106.54 -54.27
N GLU A 394 -62.93 106.12 -53.03
CA GLU A 394 -63.29 106.80 -51.79
C GLU A 394 -62.53 108.13 -51.65
N THR A 395 -61.26 108.19 -52.07
CA THR A 395 -60.51 109.46 -52.12
C THR A 395 -61.10 110.39 -53.18
N LEU A 396 -61.48 109.88 -54.36
CA LEU A 396 -62.10 110.66 -55.43
C LEU A 396 -63.54 111.09 -55.07
N GLN A 397 -64.31 110.24 -54.38
CA GLN A 397 -65.59 110.58 -53.78
C GLN A 397 -65.42 111.63 -52.68
N GLY A 398 -64.40 111.49 -51.82
CA GLY A 398 -64.02 112.46 -50.81
C GLY A 398 -63.62 113.81 -51.42
N GLN A 399 -62.97 113.81 -52.58
CA GLN A 399 -62.67 115.04 -53.33
C GLN A 399 -63.94 115.63 -53.97
N LEU A 400 -64.87 114.81 -54.44
CA LEU A 400 -66.14 115.25 -55.00
C LEU A 400 -67.04 115.86 -53.90
N THR A 401 -67.17 115.19 -52.75
CA THR A 401 -67.89 115.70 -51.58
C THR A 401 -67.19 116.92 -50.98
N HIS A 402 -65.86 116.98 -50.97
CA HIS A 402 -65.11 118.16 -50.53
C HIS A 402 -65.33 119.35 -51.47
N LEU A 403 -65.42 119.16 -52.79
CA LEU A 403 -65.71 120.25 -53.73
C LEU A 403 -67.20 120.70 -53.66
N GLU A 404 -68.12 119.77 -53.39
CA GLU A 404 -69.52 120.07 -53.08
C GLU A 404 -69.67 120.77 -51.71
N GLU A 405 -68.86 120.40 -50.72
CA GLU A 405 -68.76 121.04 -49.41
C GLU A 405 -68.01 122.37 -49.46
N GLU A 406 -67.02 122.60 -50.33
CA GLU A 406 -66.35 123.91 -50.51
C GLU A 406 -67.29 124.94 -51.13
N LEU A 407 -68.22 124.51 -51.97
CA LEU A 407 -69.27 125.37 -52.53
C LEU A 407 -70.33 125.76 -51.47
N VAL A 408 -70.58 124.90 -50.47
CA VAL A 408 -71.54 125.12 -49.37
C VAL A 408 -70.87 125.76 -48.14
N SER A 409 -69.60 125.49 -47.88
CA SER A 409 -68.80 126.01 -46.75
C SER A 409 -68.17 127.37 -47.02
N GLY A 410 -68.03 127.81 -48.28
CA GLY A 410 -67.73 129.22 -48.59
C GLY A 410 -68.80 130.22 -48.09
N GLY A 411 -70.02 129.73 -47.79
CA GLY A 411 -71.07 130.48 -47.12
C GLY A 411 -70.98 130.47 -45.58
N VAL A 412 -70.39 129.44 -44.97
CA VAL A 412 -70.36 129.21 -43.51
C VAL A 412 -69.02 129.63 -42.86
N LEU A 413 -67.90 129.57 -43.60
CA LEU A 413 -66.56 129.93 -43.09
C LEU A 413 -66.38 131.40 -42.70
N ARG A 414 -67.28 132.29 -43.16
CA ARG A 414 -67.28 133.71 -42.75
C ARG A 414 -67.83 133.90 -41.34
N ASP A 415 -68.63 132.96 -40.86
CA ASP A 415 -69.31 133.03 -39.56
C ASP A 415 -68.56 132.24 -38.47
N ASP A 416 -67.87 131.13 -38.80
CA ASP A 416 -67.09 130.32 -37.84
C ASP A 416 -65.74 130.94 -37.41
N LEU A 417 -65.08 131.72 -38.28
CA LEU A 417 -63.82 132.40 -37.94
C LEU A 417 -64.01 133.46 -36.83
N ASN A 418 -65.23 134.01 -36.71
CA ASN A 418 -65.62 134.90 -35.61
C ASN A 418 -65.87 134.14 -34.29
N PHE A 419 -66.23 132.85 -34.34
CA PHE A 419 -66.51 132.02 -33.17
C PHE A 419 -65.22 131.45 -32.52
N GLU A 420 -64.25 130.97 -33.32
CA GLU A 420 -63.08 130.26 -32.78
C GLU A 420 -62.05 131.17 -32.09
N LYS A 421 -62.03 132.47 -32.44
CA LYS A 421 -61.28 133.51 -31.72
C LYS A 421 -61.74 133.67 -30.26
N GLN A 422 -63.02 133.43 -29.94
CA GLN A 422 -63.52 133.48 -28.56
C GLN A 422 -63.18 132.22 -27.74
N LYS A 423 -62.92 131.08 -28.40
CA LYS A 423 -62.68 129.78 -27.74
C LYS A 423 -61.23 129.61 -27.27
N TYR A 424 -60.25 130.14 -28.00
CA TYR A 424 -58.83 130.09 -27.63
C TYR A 424 -58.49 130.90 -26.37
N LEU A 425 -59.19 132.01 -26.13
CA LEU A 425 -59.07 132.79 -24.89
C LEU A 425 -59.50 131.97 -23.65
N LYS A 426 -60.56 131.16 -23.78
CA LYS A 426 -61.04 130.28 -22.70
C LYS A 426 -60.10 129.11 -22.37
N PHE A 427 -59.31 128.62 -23.32
CA PHE A 427 -58.41 127.48 -23.10
C PHE A 427 -57.18 127.87 -22.27
N LEU A 428 -56.61 129.05 -22.50
CA LEU A 428 -55.48 129.55 -21.71
C LEU A 428 -55.84 129.82 -20.25
N ASP A 429 -57.07 130.27 -19.98
CA ASP A 429 -57.57 130.42 -18.61
C ASP A 429 -57.62 129.08 -17.87
N GLN A 430 -57.98 127.98 -18.54
CA GLN A 430 -58.05 126.63 -17.93
C GLN A 430 -56.66 126.02 -17.65
N LEU A 431 -55.65 126.32 -18.47
CA LEU A 431 -54.30 125.78 -18.30
C LEU A 431 -53.56 126.44 -17.12
N SER A 432 -53.77 127.74 -16.90
CA SER A 432 -53.25 128.46 -15.73
C SER A 432 -53.84 127.93 -14.40
N GLU A 433 -55.11 127.49 -14.43
CA GLU A 433 -55.80 126.87 -13.28
C GLU A 433 -55.23 125.52 -12.89
N LYS A 434 -54.98 124.65 -13.85
CA LYS A 434 -54.41 123.32 -13.55
C LYS A 434 -52.98 123.37 -13.02
N MET A 435 -52.22 124.41 -13.36
CA MET A 435 -50.86 124.61 -12.87
C MET A 435 -50.81 125.42 -11.56
N LYS A 436 -51.96 125.83 -11.00
CA LYS A 436 -52.12 126.66 -9.79
C LYS A 436 -51.41 128.02 -9.90
N LEU A 437 -51.47 128.64 -11.08
CA LEU A 437 -50.87 129.94 -11.39
C LEU A 437 -51.93 131.07 -11.49
N ASP A 438 -53.15 130.79 -11.02
CA ASP A 438 -54.37 131.59 -11.21
C ASP A 438 -54.26 133.06 -10.79
N GLN A 439 -53.58 133.32 -9.68
CA GLN A 439 -53.45 134.68 -9.16
C GLN A 439 -52.48 135.54 -9.99
N MET A 440 -51.45 134.92 -10.62
CA MET A 440 -50.47 135.63 -11.47
C MET A 440 -50.95 135.81 -12.91
N ALA A 441 -51.77 134.89 -13.43
CA ALA A 441 -52.28 134.97 -14.80
C ALA A 441 -53.23 136.16 -15.00
N ALA A 442 -53.98 136.58 -13.97
CA ALA A 442 -54.95 137.67 -14.06
C ALA A 442 -54.32 139.05 -14.36
N GLU A 443 -53.05 139.27 -14.02
CA GLU A 443 -52.36 140.56 -14.17
C GLU A 443 -51.43 140.63 -15.40
N LEU A 444 -51.28 139.52 -16.14
CA LEU A 444 -50.34 139.38 -17.26
C LEU A 444 -51.05 139.25 -18.62
N GLY A 445 -50.53 139.94 -19.64
CA GLY A 445 -50.99 139.84 -21.03
C GLY A 445 -50.74 138.46 -21.66
N PHE A 446 -51.44 138.17 -22.76
CA PHE A 446 -51.46 136.86 -23.45
C PHE A 446 -50.07 136.23 -23.67
N ASP A 447 -49.07 137.04 -24.02
CA ASP A 447 -47.69 136.57 -24.28
C ASP A 447 -46.93 136.12 -23.01
N MET A 448 -47.11 136.82 -21.88
CA MET A 448 -46.33 136.57 -20.65
C MET A 448 -46.87 135.38 -19.83
N ARG A 449 -48.12 134.97 -20.07
CA ARG A 449 -48.72 133.80 -19.40
C ARG A 449 -48.02 132.50 -19.78
N LEU A 450 -47.40 132.44 -20.96
CA LEU A 450 -46.66 131.26 -21.42
C LEU A 450 -45.35 131.04 -20.64
N ASP A 451 -44.65 132.11 -20.28
CA ASP A 451 -43.33 132.04 -19.63
C ASP A 451 -43.40 131.55 -18.17
N VAL A 452 -44.46 131.89 -17.45
CA VAL A 452 -44.67 131.45 -16.04
C VAL A 452 -44.93 129.95 -15.95
N VAL A 453 -45.62 129.39 -16.95
CA VAL A 453 -45.88 127.94 -17.09
C VAL A 453 -44.58 127.16 -17.32
N LEU A 454 -43.64 127.73 -18.09
CA LEU A 454 -42.34 127.11 -18.32
C LEU A 454 -41.50 127.02 -17.03
N ALA A 455 -41.42 128.09 -16.24
CA ALA A 455 -40.64 128.10 -14.99
C ALA A 455 -41.14 127.08 -13.95
N ARG A 456 -42.46 126.86 -13.89
CA ARG A 456 -43.06 125.85 -13.00
C ARG A 456 -42.66 124.42 -13.38
N THR A 457 -42.44 124.18 -14.67
CA THR A 457 -42.07 122.88 -15.22
C THR A 457 -40.63 122.52 -14.86
N GLU A 458 -39.70 123.48 -14.87
CA GLU A 458 -38.30 123.27 -14.47
C GLU A 458 -38.14 122.89 -12.98
N GLN A 459 -39.04 123.37 -12.11
CA GLN A 459 -39.02 123.03 -10.70
C GLN A 459 -39.36 121.55 -10.44
N LEU A 460 -40.27 120.96 -11.23
CA LEU A 460 -40.69 119.56 -11.10
C LEU A 460 -39.56 118.60 -11.51
N VAL A 461 -38.77 118.95 -12.53
CA VAL A 461 -37.62 118.17 -13.00
C VAL A 461 -36.55 118.01 -11.90
N ARG A 462 -36.33 119.03 -11.07
CA ARG A 462 -35.36 118.95 -9.95
C ARG A 462 -35.78 117.95 -8.88
N LEU A 463 -37.08 117.77 -8.64
CA LEU A 463 -37.58 116.82 -7.64
C LEU A 463 -37.40 115.36 -8.09
N GLU A 464 -37.55 115.05 -9.37
CA GLU A 464 -37.27 113.71 -9.92
C GLU A 464 -35.79 113.33 -9.84
N SER A 465 -34.87 114.29 -10.04
CA SER A 465 -33.43 114.02 -9.99
C SER A 465 -32.97 113.52 -8.61
N ASN A 466 -33.57 114.05 -7.54
CA ASN A 466 -33.27 113.61 -6.17
C ASN A 466 -33.76 112.17 -5.90
N ALA A 467 -34.91 111.76 -6.45
CA ALA A 467 -35.42 110.39 -6.30
C ALA A 467 -34.53 109.35 -7.00
N VAL A 468 -33.88 109.71 -8.11
CA VAL A 468 -32.93 108.84 -8.83
C VAL A 468 -31.67 108.58 -8.00
N ILE A 469 -31.17 109.60 -7.28
CA ILE A 469 -29.98 109.47 -6.41
C ILE A 469 -30.28 108.53 -5.23
N GLU A 470 -31.47 108.63 -4.65
CA GLU A 470 -31.90 107.77 -3.55
C GLU A 470 -32.03 106.30 -4.00
N ASN A 471 -32.62 106.04 -5.18
CA ASN A 471 -32.70 104.71 -5.78
C ASN A 471 -31.32 104.10 -6.10
N LYS A 472 -30.35 104.90 -6.55
CA LYS A 472 -28.96 104.45 -6.79
C LYS A 472 -28.28 103.98 -5.50
N THR A 473 -28.57 104.65 -4.38
CA THR A 473 -28.03 104.31 -3.05
C THR A 473 -28.62 103.00 -2.54
N ILE A 474 -29.93 102.77 -2.73
CA ILE A 474 -30.61 101.52 -2.38
C ILE A 474 -30.06 100.34 -3.21
N ALA A 475 -29.88 100.52 -4.52
CA ALA A 475 -29.33 99.48 -5.40
C ALA A 475 -27.93 99.04 -4.99
N HIS A 476 -27.06 99.98 -4.62
CA HIS A 476 -25.70 99.67 -4.18
C HIS A 476 -25.66 98.92 -2.84
N ASN A 477 -26.57 99.25 -1.90
CA ASN A 477 -26.71 98.52 -0.64
C ASN A 477 -27.23 97.08 -0.86
N LEU A 478 -28.15 96.87 -1.79
CA LEU A 478 -28.61 95.53 -2.18
C LEU A 478 -27.50 94.71 -2.85
N GLN A 479 -26.70 95.33 -3.71
CA GLN A 479 -25.56 94.68 -4.36
C GLN A 479 -24.50 94.22 -3.34
N ARG A 480 -24.23 95.03 -2.31
CA ARG A 480 -23.37 94.64 -1.19
C ARG A 480 -23.92 93.44 -0.42
N LYS A 481 -25.21 93.45 -0.07
CA LYS A 481 -25.88 92.32 0.61
C LYS A 481 -25.83 91.03 -0.23
N LEU A 482 -26.03 91.14 -1.54
CA LEU A 482 -25.97 90.00 -2.46
C LEU A 482 -24.56 89.40 -2.52
N LYS A 483 -23.51 90.25 -2.55
CA LYS A 483 -22.11 89.80 -2.50
C LYS A 483 -21.81 89.01 -1.21
N THR A 484 -22.23 89.53 -0.05
CA THR A 484 -22.01 88.84 1.23
C THR A 484 -22.78 87.51 1.33
N GLN A 485 -23.98 87.43 0.76
CA GLN A 485 -24.74 86.17 0.71
C GLN A 485 -24.08 85.14 -0.21
N LYS A 486 -23.52 85.59 -1.35
CA LYS A 486 -22.78 84.72 -2.27
C LYS A 486 -21.53 84.12 -1.62
N GLU A 487 -20.71 84.94 -0.96
CA GLU A 487 -19.51 84.47 -0.24
C GLU A 487 -19.87 83.48 0.89
N ARG A 488 -20.99 83.70 1.61
CA ARG A 488 -21.50 82.75 2.61
C ARG A 488 -21.95 81.41 1.99
N LEU A 489 -22.56 81.44 0.81
CA LEU A 489 -22.98 80.23 0.11
C LEU A 489 -21.77 79.43 -0.37
N GLU A 490 -20.80 80.08 -1.00
CA GLU A 490 -19.56 79.47 -1.47
C GLU A 490 -18.77 78.82 -0.30
N SER A 491 -18.71 79.48 0.86
CA SER A 491 -18.09 78.92 2.06
C SER A 491 -18.81 77.66 2.57
N LYS A 492 -20.15 77.64 2.58
CA LYS A 492 -20.93 76.45 2.96
C LYS A 492 -20.79 75.31 1.95
N GLU A 493 -20.69 75.64 0.66
CA GLU A 493 -20.49 74.66 -0.41
C GLU A 493 -19.12 73.98 -0.31
N LEU A 494 -18.06 74.74 0.00
CA LEU A 494 -16.75 74.18 0.30
C LEU A 494 -16.81 73.20 1.49
N HIS A 495 -17.51 73.57 2.57
CA HIS A 495 -17.66 72.70 3.73
C HIS A 495 -18.43 71.41 3.41
N MET A 496 -19.51 71.50 2.62
CA MET A 496 -20.25 70.33 2.15
C MET A 496 -19.40 69.41 1.28
N ASN A 497 -18.56 69.97 0.40
CA ASN A 497 -17.66 69.18 -0.44
C ASN A 497 -16.60 68.44 0.40
N LEU A 498 -16.03 69.10 1.42
CA LEU A 498 -15.10 68.45 2.36
C LEU A 498 -15.76 67.31 3.14
N LEU A 499 -17.00 67.49 3.60
CA LEU A 499 -17.74 66.43 4.30
C LEU A 499 -18.05 65.25 3.37
N ARG A 500 -18.46 65.50 2.12
CA ARG A 500 -18.67 64.44 1.12
C ARG A 500 -17.39 63.64 0.85
N GLN A 501 -16.25 64.32 0.70
CA GLN A 501 -14.95 63.66 0.54
C GLN A 501 -14.60 62.80 1.76
N LYS A 502 -14.85 63.30 2.98
CA LYS A 502 -14.59 62.53 4.21
C LYS A 502 -15.51 61.30 4.34
N ILE A 503 -16.78 61.40 3.95
CA ILE A 503 -17.71 60.27 3.90
C ILE A 503 -17.22 59.23 2.89
N ALA A 504 -16.88 59.65 1.67
CA ALA A 504 -16.36 58.74 0.64
C ALA A 504 -15.08 58.02 1.09
N HIS A 505 -14.18 58.72 1.78
CA HIS A 505 -12.98 58.11 2.34
C HIS A 505 -13.30 57.07 3.43
N LEU A 506 -14.22 57.37 4.35
CA LEU A 506 -14.65 56.44 5.40
C LEU A 506 -15.38 55.21 4.82
N GLU A 507 -16.15 55.38 3.76
CA GLU A 507 -16.79 54.28 3.03
C GLU A 507 -15.75 53.38 2.35
N GLN A 508 -14.73 53.95 1.72
CA GLN A 508 -13.61 53.19 1.15
C GLN A 508 -12.85 52.41 2.24
N GLU A 509 -12.52 53.04 3.37
CA GLU A 509 -11.85 52.35 4.49
C GLU A 509 -12.69 51.19 5.02
N LYS A 510 -14.02 51.38 5.14
CA LYS A 510 -14.93 50.32 5.56
C LYS A 510 -14.96 49.16 4.56
N GLN A 511 -14.99 49.45 3.25
CA GLN A 511 -14.95 48.42 2.20
C GLN A 511 -13.63 47.64 2.23
N VAL A 512 -12.48 48.32 2.37
CA VAL A 512 -11.16 47.68 2.49
C VAL A 512 -11.11 46.78 3.74
N ARG A 513 -11.57 47.27 4.90
CA ARG A 513 -11.62 46.45 6.13
C ARG A 513 -12.51 45.22 5.98
N SER A 514 -13.65 45.35 5.29
CA SER A 514 -14.54 44.23 4.99
C SER A 514 -13.89 43.22 4.06
N ALA A 515 -13.18 43.67 3.02
CA ALA A 515 -12.45 42.79 2.11
C ALA A 515 -11.36 42.00 2.84
N VAL A 516 -10.57 42.67 3.69
CA VAL A 516 -9.54 42.02 4.52
C VAL A 516 -10.14 40.99 5.49
N MET A 517 -11.33 41.25 6.03
CA MET A 517 -12.03 40.29 6.89
C MET A 517 -12.45 39.04 6.11
N VAL A 518 -12.98 39.22 4.90
CA VAL A 518 -13.35 38.10 4.01
C VAL A 518 -12.11 37.30 3.60
N GLU A 519 -11.03 37.94 3.19
CA GLU A 519 -9.76 37.27 2.85
C GLU A 519 -9.21 36.48 4.05
N ARG A 520 -9.32 37.03 5.27
CA ARG A 520 -8.94 36.32 6.51
C ARG A 520 -9.81 35.09 6.74
N ASP A 521 -11.12 35.19 6.54
CA ASP A 521 -12.04 34.05 6.72
C ASP A 521 -11.80 32.97 5.66
N GLU A 522 -11.53 33.35 4.42
CA GLU A 522 -11.10 32.43 3.35
C GLU A 522 -9.78 31.74 3.70
N ALA A 523 -8.78 32.49 4.18
CA ALA A 523 -7.51 31.94 4.67
C ALA A 523 -7.71 30.99 5.86
N ASN A 524 -8.61 31.30 6.78
CA ASN A 524 -8.95 30.40 7.89
C ASN A 524 -9.59 29.09 7.40
N VAL A 525 -10.46 29.16 6.38
CA VAL A 525 -11.06 27.97 5.77
C VAL A 525 -10.01 27.13 5.06
N THR A 526 -9.06 27.73 4.34
CA THR A 526 -7.96 26.99 3.69
C THR A 526 -7.03 26.34 4.72
N ILE A 527 -6.69 27.04 5.82
CA ILE A 527 -5.92 26.48 6.94
C ILE A 527 -6.63 25.25 7.53
N ARG A 528 -7.94 25.33 7.81
CA ARG A 528 -8.70 24.17 8.32
C ARG A 528 -8.74 23.00 7.34
N LYS A 529 -8.84 23.26 6.03
CA LYS A 529 -8.78 22.22 4.99
C LYS A 529 -7.40 21.55 4.96
N LEU A 530 -6.33 22.33 5.07
CA LEU A 530 -4.95 21.83 5.11
C LEU A 530 -4.70 21.03 6.40
N GLN A 531 -5.16 21.50 7.56
CA GLN A 531 -5.10 20.75 8.82
C GLN A 531 -5.77 19.38 8.70
N LYS A 532 -7.01 19.32 8.17
CA LYS A 532 -7.68 18.03 7.90
C LYS A 532 -6.95 17.13 6.90
N LYS A 533 -6.14 17.70 6.01
CA LYS A 533 -5.30 16.92 5.08
C LYS A 533 -4.05 16.40 5.79
N VAL A 534 -3.43 17.20 6.65
CA VAL A 534 -2.30 16.79 7.51
C VAL A 534 -2.73 15.66 8.45
N GLU A 535 -3.88 15.79 9.12
CA GLU A 535 -4.41 14.74 10.00
C GLU A 535 -4.66 13.42 9.26
N ARG A 536 -5.17 13.48 8.03
CA ARG A 536 -5.35 12.28 7.17
C ARG A 536 -4.01 11.65 6.79
N LEU A 537 -3.06 12.46 6.34
CA LEU A 537 -1.71 11.99 5.99
C LEU A 537 -0.97 11.42 7.21
N GLN A 538 -1.16 11.99 8.40
CA GLN A 538 -0.60 11.43 9.66
C GLN A 538 -1.21 10.07 9.99
N LYS A 539 -2.53 9.90 9.82
CA LYS A 539 -3.19 8.59 10.01
C LYS A 539 -2.67 7.55 9.00
N GLU A 540 -2.59 7.92 7.71
CA GLU A 540 -2.03 7.06 6.68
C GLU A 540 -0.57 6.68 6.98
N LEU A 541 0.24 7.63 7.44
CA LEU A 541 1.62 7.38 7.87
C LEU A 541 1.68 6.40 9.04
N SER A 542 0.82 6.54 10.06
CA SER A 542 0.78 5.61 11.20
C SER A 542 0.41 4.19 10.77
N VAL A 543 -0.58 4.05 9.88
CA VAL A 543 -0.95 2.73 9.33
C VAL A 543 0.20 2.13 8.52
N CYS A 544 0.88 2.93 7.70
CA CYS A 544 2.07 2.47 6.97
C CYS A 544 3.21 2.05 7.91
N GLN A 545 3.42 2.75 9.03
CA GLN A 545 4.40 2.38 10.04
C GLN A 545 4.04 1.04 10.70
N GLU A 546 2.77 0.86 11.10
CA GLU A 546 2.26 -0.40 11.66
C GLU A 546 2.47 -1.56 10.67
N LEU A 547 2.10 -1.39 9.41
CA LEU A 547 2.33 -2.40 8.36
C LEU A 547 3.82 -2.72 8.17
N ASN A 548 4.70 -1.72 8.24
CA ASN A 548 6.14 -1.94 8.13
C ASN A 548 6.67 -2.72 9.33
N THR A 549 6.19 -2.44 10.55
CA THR A 549 6.53 -3.25 11.73
C THR A 549 6.03 -4.68 11.62
N GLU A 550 4.82 -4.89 11.09
CA GLU A 550 4.27 -6.23 10.85
C GLU A 550 5.08 -7.00 9.80
N LEU A 551 5.49 -6.34 8.71
CA LEU A 551 6.33 -6.95 7.68
C LEU A 551 7.73 -7.30 8.21
N LYS A 552 8.31 -6.44 9.07
CA LYS A 552 9.58 -6.74 9.75
C LYS A 552 9.46 -7.96 10.68
N ALA A 553 8.35 -8.08 11.41
CA ALA A 553 8.08 -9.26 12.25
C ALA A 553 7.97 -10.54 11.40
N LYS A 554 7.17 -10.51 10.32
CA LYS A 554 7.04 -11.65 9.38
C LYS A 554 8.37 -12.04 8.74
N LEU A 555 9.22 -11.06 8.43
CA LEU A 555 10.55 -11.31 7.89
C LEU A 555 11.45 -12.01 8.93
N ALA A 556 11.37 -11.61 10.20
CA ALA A 556 12.08 -12.28 11.29
C ALA A 556 11.61 -13.73 11.46
N ASP A 557 10.30 -13.98 11.46
CA ASP A 557 9.72 -15.32 11.55
C ASP A 557 10.17 -16.20 10.37
N THR A 558 10.19 -15.63 9.17
CA THR A 558 10.67 -16.31 7.95
C THR A 558 12.15 -16.68 8.06
N ASN A 559 12.97 -15.78 8.61
CA ASN A 559 14.39 -16.05 8.86
C ASN A 559 14.58 -17.15 9.90
N GLU A 560 13.77 -17.19 10.96
CA GLU A 560 13.80 -18.27 11.96
C GLU A 560 13.42 -19.62 11.35
N LEU A 561 12.35 -19.66 10.54
CA LEU A 561 11.96 -20.86 9.80
C LEU A 561 13.06 -21.32 8.84
N LYS A 562 13.75 -20.38 8.17
CA LYS A 562 14.88 -20.70 7.30
C LYS A 562 16.06 -21.31 8.09
N ILE A 563 16.36 -20.79 9.28
CA ILE A 563 17.38 -21.37 10.17
C ILE A 563 16.98 -22.79 10.59
N LYS A 564 15.74 -22.98 11.07
CA LYS A 564 15.20 -24.31 11.44
C LYS A 564 15.26 -25.30 10.26
N THR A 565 14.94 -24.84 9.05
CA THR A 565 15.01 -25.66 7.83
C THR A 565 16.45 -26.07 7.52
N LEU A 566 17.42 -25.17 7.67
CA LEU A 566 18.84 -25.46 7.49
C LEU A 566 19.35 -26.47 8.54
N GLU A 567 18.92 -26.32 9.80
CA GLU A 567 19.25 -27.27 10.88
C GLU A 567 18.67 -28.66 10.61
N GLN A 568 17.40 -28.74 10.21
CA GLN A 568 16.77 -29.99 9.80
C GLN A 568 17.48 -30.63 8.61
N THR A 569 17.86 -29.83 7.61
CA THR A 569 18.60 -30.31 6.44
C THR A 569 19.94 -30.92 6.86
N LYS A 570 20.67 -30.26 7.77
CA LYS A 570 21.92 -30.77 8.32
C LYS A 570 21.73 -32.08 9.10
N ALA A 571 20.68 -32.17 9.91
CA ALA A 571 20.34 -33.39 10.65
C ALA A 571 20.01 -34.56 9.70
N ILE A 572 19.25 -34.31 8.63
CA ILE A 572 18.96 -35.30 7.59
C ILE A 572 20.25 -35.75 6.90
N GLU A 573 21.15 -34.82 6.60
CA GLU A 573 22.43 -35.12 5.95
C GLU A 573 23.33 -36.00 6.84
N ASP A 574 23.36 -35.73 8.15
CA ASP A 574 24.09 -36.56 9.11
C ASP A 574 23.44 -37.94 9.32
N LEU A 575 22.11 -38.02 9.35
CA LEU A 575 21.37 -39.28 9.34
C LEU A 575 21.66 -40.09 8.07
N ASN A 576 21.69 -39.46 6.90
CA ASN A 576 22.06 -40.12 5.63
C ASN A 576 23.49 -40.66 5.68
N LYS A 577 24.46 -39.90 6.19
CA LYS A 577 25.83 -40.40 6.39
C LYS A 577 25.85 -41.61 7.33
N SER A 578 25.04 -41.60 8.39
CA SER A 578 24.95 -42.73 9.33
C SER A 578 24.29 -43.96 8.69
N ARG A 579 23.24 -43.77 7.89
CA ARG A 579 22.56 -44.80 7.10
C ARG A 579 23.54 -45.43 6.12
N ASP A 580 24.31 -44.64 5.38
CA ASP A 580 25.28 -45.16 4.41
C ASP A 580 26.40 -45.96 5.09
N LYS A 581 26.81 -45.58 6.31
CA LYS A 581 27.74 -46.37 7.12
C LYS A 581 27.10 -47.70 7.55
N LEU A 582 25.84 -47.68 7.99
CA LEU A 582 25.07 -48.87 8.36
C LEU A 582 24.87 -49.81 7.17
N GLU A 583 24.53 -49.29 5.99
CA GLU A 583 24.40 -50.07 4.75
C GLU A 583 25.72 -50.76 4.41
N LYS A 584 26.86 -50.04 4.48
CA LYS A 584 28.19 -50.63 4.29
C LYS A 584 28.51 -51.72 5.31
N MET A 585 28.08 -51.57 6.57
CA MET A 585 28.25 -52.62 7.58
C MET A 585 27.35 -53.82 7.32
N LYS A 586 26.10 -53.59 6.90
CA LYS A 586 25.15 -54.62 6.49
C LYS A 586 25.67 -55.42 5.29
N GLU A 587 26.13 -54.77 4.23
CA GLU A 587 26.74 -55.44 3.07
C GLU A 587 27.94 -56.31 3.47
N LYS A 588 28.79 -55.83 4.40
CA LYS A 588 29.90 -56.62 4.93
C LYS A 588 29.42 -57.83 5.74
N ALA A 589 28.37 -57.66 6.53
CA ALA A 589 27.77 -58.74 7.31
C ALA A 589 27.10 -59.78 6.40
N GLU A 590 26.36 -59.35 5.37
CA GLU A 590 25.75 -60.21 4.36
C GLU A 590 26.80 -61.00 3.58
N LYS A 591 27.91 -60.38 3.17
CA LYS A 591 29.03 -61.08 2.53
C LYS A 591 29.63 -62.15 3.44
N LYS A 592 29.84 -61.84 4.73
CA LYS A 592 30.32 -62.82 5.72
C LYS A 592 29.31 -63.96 5.92
N LEU A 593 28.04 -63.64 6.01
CA LEU A 593 26.97 -64.62 6.19
C LEU A 593 26.83 -65.54 4.97
N LEU A 594 26.98 -65.00 3.76
CA LEU A 594 27.07 -65.79 2.53
C LEU A 594 28.29 -66.71 2.52
N SER A 595 29.47 -66.25 2.95
CA SER A 595 30.67 -67.08 3.10
C SER A 595 30.43 -68.24 4.07
N VAL A 596 29.95 -67.92 5.28
CA VAL A 596 29.66 -68.93 6.32
C VAL A 596 28.58 -69.91 5.85
N LYS A 597 27.56 -69.42 5.13
CA LYS A 597 26.53 -70.29 4.53
C LYS A 597 27.14 -71.25 3.50
N SER A 598 28.01 -70.76 2.61
CA SER A 598 28.69 -71.63 1.65
C SER A 598 29.62 -72.65 2.31
N GLU A 599 30.34 -72.26 3.36
CA GLU A 599 31.18 -73.16 4.17
C GLU A 599 30.33 -74.23 4.87
N LEU A 600 29.16 -73.84 5.39
CA LEU A 600 28.21 -74.76 6.00
C LEU A 600 27.64 -75.75 4.97
N GLU A 601 27.28 -75.27 3.78
CA GLU A 601 26.79 -76.13 2.69
C GLU A 601 27.86 -77.13 2.24
N THR A 602 29.13 -76.71 2.15
CA THR A 602 30.24 -77.63 1.82
C THR A 602 30.47 -78.67 2.92
N THR A 603 30.45 -78.27 4.19
CA THR A 603 30.64 -79.20 5.31
C THR A 603 29.45 -80.15 5.47
N GLU A 604 28.22 -79.69 5.21
CA GLU A 604 27.04 -80.54 5.17
C GLU A 604 27.13 -81.57 4.03
N HIS A 605 27.61 -81.15 2.85
CA HIS A 605 27.82 -82.06 1.72
C HIS A 605 28.88 -83.13 2.03
N GLU A 606 30.03 -82.73 2.56
CA GLU A 606 31.08 -83.66 3.01
C GLU A 606 30.58 -84.62 4.09
N ALA A 607 29.78 -84.14 5.05
CA ALA A 607 29.18 -84.98 6.09
C ALA A 607 28.20 -86.00 5.49
N LYS A 608 27.40 -85.60 4.48
CA LYS A 608 26.50 -86.52 3.75
C LYS A 608 27.28 -87.58 2.96
N GLU A 609 28.33 -87.20 2.23
CA GLU A 609 29.20 -88.15 1.53
C GLU A 609 29.88 -89.13 2.49
N ASN A 610 30.41 -88.64 3.62
CA ASN A 610 31.02 -89.49 4.64
C ASN A 610 30.01 -90.47 5.24
N LYS A 611 28.77 -90.02 5.49
CA LYS A 611 27.68 -90.88 5.96
C LYS A 611 27.31 -91.94 4.92
N GLU A 612 27.27 -91.59 3.64
CA GLU A 612 27.02 -92.53 2.55
C GLU A 612 28.15 -93.56 2.43
N ARG A 613 29.41 -93.11 2.50
CA ARG A 613 30.59 -93.98 2.49
C ARG A 613 30.57 -94.97 3.66
N ALA A 614 30.23 -94.51 4.87
CA ALA A 614 30.07 -95.36 6.04
C ALA A 614 28.91 -96.36 5.88
N ARG A 615 27.78 -95.94 5.28
CA ARG A 615 26.65 -96.84 4.98
C ARG A 615 27.07 -97.92 3.98
N ASN A 616 27.74 -97.56 2.90
CA ASN A 616 28.25 -98.51 1.90
C ASN A 616 29.24 -99.51 2.53
N MET A 617 30.16 -99.04 3.37
CA MET A 617 31.06 -99.93 4.13
C MET A 617 30.29 -100.89 5.03
N LEU A 618 29.26 -100.41 5.73
CA LEU A 618 28.45 -101.25 6.61
C LEU A 618 27.66 -102.30 5.82
N GLU A 619 27.17 -101.95 4.63
CA GLU A 619 26.50 -102.89 3.72
C GLU A 619 27.46 -103.98 3.23
N VAL A 620 28.69 -103.61 2.85
CA VAL A 620 29.76 -104.57 2.49
C VAL A 620 30.03 -105.52 3.65
N VAL A 621 30.33 -105.02 4.85
CA VAL A 621 30.58 -105.85 6.04
C VAL A 621 29.39 -106.74 6.37
N THR A 622 28.15 -106.24 6.24
CA THR A 622 26.94 -107.03 6.46
C THR A 622 26.80 -108.14 5.42
N SER A 623 27.14 -107.89 4.16
CA SER A 623 27.13 -108.90 3.10
C SER A 623 28.21 -109.97 3.33
N GLU A 624 29.42 -109.57 3.71
CA GLU A 624 30.50 -110.48 4.08
C GLU A 624 30.10 -111.35 5.28
N MET A 625 29.54 -110.74 6.33
CA MET A 625 29.04 -111.46 7.51
C MET A 625 27.94 -112.48 7.15
N LYS A 626 27.03 -112.14 6.23
CA LYS A 626 26.01 -113.09 5.71
C LYS A 626 26.67 -114.26 4.98
N THR A 627 27.67 -114.00 4.14
CA THR A 627 28.40 -115.05 3.43
C THR A 627 29.18 -115.96 4.39
N LEU A 628 29.85 -115.38 5.39
CA LEU A 628 30.57 -116.13 6.43
C LEU A 628 29.61 -117.01 7.23
N LYS A 629 28.46 -116.45 7.65
CA LYS A 629 27.43 -117.20 8.36
C LYS A 629 26.92 -118.39 7.54
N LYS A 630 26.66 -118.19 6.25
CA LYS A 630 26.26 -119.29 5.36
C LYS A 630 27.35 -120.36 5.24
N SER A 631 28.62 -119.96 5.10
CA SER A 631 29.74 -120.92 5.05
C SER A 631 29.91 -121.71 6.35
N LEU A 632 29.64 -121.08 7.50
CA LEU A 632 29.63 -121.73 8.81
C LEU A 632 28.49 -122.73 8.93
N GLU A 633 27.26 -122.36 8.54
CA GLU A 633 26.10 -123.26 8.52
C GLU A 633 26.35 -124.48 7.60
N GLU A 634 27.04 -124.28 6.48
CA GLU A 634 27.46 -125.38 5.60
C GLU A 634 28.53 -126.28 6.26
N ALA A 635 29.47 -125.69 7.00
CA ALA A 635 30.48 -126.45 7.77
C ALA A 635 29.82 -127.28 8.88
N GLU A 636 28.90 -126.71 9.65
CA GLU A 636 28.14 -127.41 10.68
C GLU A 636 27.30 -128.56 10.10
N LYS A 637 26.73 -128.40 8.90
CA LYS A 637 26.02 -129.47 8.20
C LYS A 637 26.96 -130.62 7.80
N ARG A 638 28.14 -130.30 7.26
CA ARG A 638 29.17 -131.32 6.93
C ARG A 638 29.65 -132.05 8.18
N GLU A 639 29.85 -131.33 9.28
CA GLU A 639 30.23 -131.91 10.56
C GLU A 639 29.16 -132.88 11.09
N ARG A 640 27.88 -132.47 11.08
CA ARG A 640 26.77 -133.37 11.43
C ARG A 640 26.74 -134.63 10.57
N GLN A 641 26.90 -134.51 9.25
CA GLN A 641 26.96 -135.67 8.36
C GLN A 641 28.12 -136.63 8.68
N LEU A 642 29.28 -136.10 9.08
CA LEU A 642 30.43 -136.92 9.49
C LEU A 642 30.19 -137.62 10.84
N VAL A 643 29.54 -136.94 11.79
CA VAL A 643 29.12 -137.52 13.06
C VAL A 643 28.11 -138.64 12.83
N ASP A 644 27.07 -138.41 12.02
CA ASP A 644 26.07 -139.41 11.66
C ASP A 644 26.73 -140.63 10.97
N PHE A 645 27.65 -140.39 10.03
CA PHE A 645 28.41 -141.45 9.37
C PHE A 645 29.25 -142.26 10.36
N ARG A 646 29.95 -141.58 11.27
CA ARG A 646 30.74 -142.21 12.34
C ARG A 646 29.86 -143.07 13.25
N GLU A 647 28.65 -142.61 13.54
CA GLU A 647 27.66 -143.35 14.33
C GLU A 647 27.23 -144.63 13.59
N VAL A 648 26.81 -144.53 12.33
CA VAL A 648 26.40 -145.70 11.50
C VAL A 648 27.52 -146.74 11.40
N VAL A 649 28.75 -146.32 11.11
CA VAL A 649 29.91 -147.23 11.00
C VAL A 649 30.19 -147.92 12.34
N SER A 650 30.11 -147.19 13.46
CA SER A 650 30.28 -147.76 14.80
C SER A 650 29.21 -148.83 15.11
N GLN A 651 27.96 -148.58 14.68
CA GLN A 651 26.83 -149.50 14.83
C GLN A 651 27.03 -150.79 14.03
N MET A 652 27.45 -150.67 12.76
CA MET A 652 27.72 -151.82 11.88
C MET A 652 28.86 -152.71 12.38
N LEU A 653 29.82 -152.16 13.12
CA LEU A 653 30.96 -152.90 13.67
C LEU A 653 30.67 -153.56 15.03
N GLY A 654 29.45 -153.44 15.56
CA GLY A 654 29.09 -154.02 16.86
C GLY A 654 29.81 -153.37 18.04
N LEU A 655 30.36 -152.17 17.87
CA LEU A 655 31.05 -151.42 18.91
C LEU A 655 30.00 -150.76 19.81
N ASN A 656 30.17 -150.89 21.13
CA ASN A 656 29.17 -150.42 22.10
C ASN A 656 29.06 -148.88 22.08
N MET A 657 27.95 -148.38 21.55
CA MET A 657 27.63 -146.95 21.39
C MET A 657 27.46 -146.17 22.70
N MET A 658 27.44 -146.85 23.85
CA MET A 658 27.31 -146.19 25.17
C MET A 658 28.62 -145.59 25.70
N SER A 659 29.74 -145.75 24.98
CA SER A 659 30.98 -145.03 25.28
C SER A 659 31.02 -143.69 24.53
N LEU A 660 30.92 -142.59 25.27
CA LEU A 660 30.84 -141.21 24.76
C LEU A 660 32.09 -140.72 23.99
N ALA A 661 33.08 -141.58 23.77
CA ALA A 661 34.26 -141.29 22.97
C ALA A 661 34.87 -142.60 22.44
N LEU A 662 34.33 -143.13 21.34
CA LEU A 662 34.99 -144.17 20.55
C LEU A 662 36.11 -143.53 19.69
N PRO A 663 37.40 -143.74 19.97
CA PRO A 663 38.46 -143.13 19.17
C PRO A 663 38.44 -143.70 17.74
N ASP A 664 38.66 -142.86 16.73
CA ASP A 664 38.58 -143.26 15.32
C ASP A 664 39.50 -144.45 15.00
N TYR A 665 40.63 -144.57 15.70
CA TYR A 665 41.55 -145.71 15.53
C TYR A 665 40.91 -147.07 15.90
N GLU A 666 39.92 -147.13 16.80
CA GLU A 666 39.25 -148.40 17.16
C GLU A 666 38.27 -148.87 16.10
N ILE A 667 37.55 -147.92 15.50
CA ILE A 667 36.69 -148.14 14.34
C ILE A 667 37.54 -148.62 13.17
N ILE A 668 38.64 -147.91 12.90
CA ILE A 668 39.62 -148.26 11.85
C ILE A 668 40.20 -149.66 12.11
N LYS A 669 40.64 -149.98 13.33
CA LYS A 669 41.22 -151.30 13.69
C LYS A 669 40.21 -152.45 13.60
N CYS A 670 38.91 -152.19 13.82
CA CYS A 670 37.88 -153.20 13.62
C CYS A 670 37.56 -153.41 12.14
N LEU A 671 37.47 -152.34 11.35
CA LEU A 671 37.37 -152.42 9.89
C LEU A 671 38.58 -153.15 9.30
N GLU A 672 39.79 -152.82 9.75
CA GLU A 672 41.03 -153.49 9.35
C GLU A 672 40.98 -154.99 9.69
N ARG A 673 40.49 -155.38 10.88
CA ARG A 673 40.30 -156.80 11.24
C ARG A 673 39.25 -157.50 10.39
N LEU A 674 38.15 -156.83 10.03
CA LEU A 674 37.09 -157.38 9.17
C LEU A 674 37.60 -157.57 7.73
N ILE A 675 38.39 -156.61 7.24
CA ILE A 675 39.11 -156.66 5.96
C ILE A 675 40.16 -157.79 5.99
N HIS A 676 40.93 -157.94 7.07
CA HIS A 676 41.91 -159.03 7.21
C HIS A 676 41.25 -160.41 7.35
N ALA A 677 40.09 -160.51 8.00
CA ALA A 677 39.32 -161.75 8.12
C ALA A 677 38.68 -162.19 6.78
N HIS A 678 38.38 -161.25 5.88
CA HIS A 678 37.93 -161.54 4.51
C HIS A 678 39.08 -161.76 3.50
N GLN A 679 40.34 -161.49 3.86
CA GLN A 679 41.50 -161.60 2.95
C GLN A 679 42.10 -163.02 2.83
N HIS A 680 41.54 -164.05 3.48
CA HIS A 680 41.95 -165.45 3.29
C HIS A 680 41.10 -166.25 2.29
N HIS A 681 40.08 -165.65 1.68
CA HIS A 681 39.43 -166.19 0.49
C HIS A 681 39.31 -165.10 -0.58
N PHE A 682 39.84 -165.42 -1.77
CA PHE A 682 39.79 -164.71 -3.05
C PHE A 682 40.97 -163.80 -3.46
N VAL A 683 41.48 -164.19 -4.63
CA VAL A 683 42.54 -163.64 -5.47
C VAL A 683 41.91 -162.80 -6.59
N ALA A 684 42.65 -161.77 -7.02
CA ALA A 684 42.58 -160.98 -8.27
C ALA A 684 41.38 -160.05 -8.52
N CYS A 685 41.65 -158.75 -8.76
CA CYS A 685 41.57 -158.13 -10.11
C CYS A 685 41.73 -156.58 -10.08
N ALA A 686 42.64 -156.11 -10.92
CA ALA A 686 42.75 -154.86 -11.69
C ALA A 686 42.05 -153.52 -11.29
N CYS A 687 42.89 -152.47 -11.30
CA CYS A 687 42.75 -151.17 -11.99
C CYS A 687 41.39 -150.46 -12.11
N LEU A 688 41.38 -149.16 -11.77
CA LEU A 688 40.94 -148.09 -12.70
C LEU A 688 41.51 -146.71 -12.32
N LYS A 689 42.03 -146.03 -13.34
CA LYS A 689 42.47 -144.62 -13.41
C LYS A 689 41.27 -143.71 -13.74
N ASP A 690 41.35 -142.43 -13.37
CA ASP A 690 41.22 -141.21 -14.22
C ASP A 690 40.74 -139.99 -13.40
N VAL A 691 41.45 -138.85 -13.32
CA VAL A 691 41.70 -137.74 -14.29
C VAL A 691 40.66 -136.61 -14.20
N THR A 692 41.13 -135.41 -13.80
CA THR A 692 40.90 -134.07 -14.41
C THR A 692 41.64 -133.02 -13.56
N ALA A 693 42.85 -132.55 -13.93
CA ALA A 693 43.17 -131.46 -14.89
C ALA A 693 42.63 -130.08 -14.45
N LYS A 694 43.47 -129.19 -13.87
CA LYS A 694 44.37 -128.18 -14.50
C LYS A 694 43.68 -126.99 -15.18
N GLN A 695 43.95 -125.77 -14.67
CA GLN A 695 44.36 -124.55 -15.40
C GLN A 695 44.65 -123.46 -14.34
N ASP A 696 45.88 -123.02 -14.07
CA ASP A 696 46.86 -122.23 -14.85
C ASP A 696 46.42 -120.82 -15.31
N ARG A 697 47.02 -119.84 -14.62
CA ARG A 697 47.64 -118.56 -15.07
C ARG A 697 46.96 -117.17 -14.86
N PRO A 698 47.80 -116.13 -14.60
CA PRO A 698 47.44 -114.71 -14.40
C PRO A 698 47.46 -113.92 -15.73
N PRO A 699 47.17 -112.60 -15.73
CA PRO A 699 48.24 -111.66 -16.10
C PRO A 699 48.19 -110.25 -15.46
N GLN A 700 49.36 -109.59 -15.52
CA GLN A 700 49.62 -108.15 -15.37
C GLN A 700 48.93 -107.29 -16.45
N GLY A 701 48.71 -106.01 -16.16
CA GLY A 701 48.38 -104.98 -17.16
C GLY A 701 48.44 -103.55 -16.60
N HIS A 702 49.59 -102.91 -16.79
CA HIS A 702 49.83 -101.46 -16.68
C HIS A 702 49.13 -100.67 -17.81
N LEU A 703 48.78 -99.39 -17.56
CA LEU A 703 48.90 -98.18 -18.43
C LEU A 703 48.12 -97.01 -17.77
N GLN A 704 48.77 -96.06 -17.07
CA GLN A 704 49.25 -94.73 -17.52
C GLN A 704 48.17 -93.71 -17.98
N LEU A 705 47.93 -92.69 -17.12
CA LEU A 705 47.98 -91.20 -17.31
C LEU A 705 47.18 -90.51 -18.45
N PRO A 706 46.95 -89.17 -18.48
CA PRO A 706 47.26 -88.08 -17.52
C PRO A 706 46.13 -87.03 -17.27
N HIS A 707 46.46 -86.05 -16.41
CA HIS A 707 45.86 -84.75 -16.05
C HIS A 707 44.87 -84.68 -14.89
#